data_AF-A0A9P0ZF96-F1
#
_entry.id   AF-A0A9P0ZF96-F1
#
_cell.length_a   1.000
_cell.length_b   1.000
_cell.length_c   1.000
_cell.angle_alpha   90.00
_cell.angle_beta   90.00
_cell.angle_gamma   90.00
#
_symmetry.space_group_name_H-M   'P 1'
#
loop_
_entity.id
_entity.type
_entity.pdbx_description
1 polymer ?
#
loop_
_entity_poly.entity_id
_entity_poly.type
_entity_poly.pdbx_seq_one_letter_code
_entity_poly.pdbx_strand_id
1 'polypeptide(L)'
;MTVRETLEFSARCQGVGSRYEMLAELSRREKAANIKPDPDIDVYMKAAATEGQEANVVTDYILKILGLEVCADTMVGDQMIRGISGGQKKRVTTGEMMVGPAKALFMDEISTGLDSSTTFSIVNSLKQYVHILKGTAVISLLQPAPETYNIFDDIILLSDGYVIYHGPREYILDFFESMGFRCPERKGVADFLQEVTSKKDQQQYWMRRDEPYRYVKAKEFAEAYQSFHVGRKVAHEISVPFDKTKSHPAALSNDKFGIGKKQLLKACTEREYLLMHRNSFAYIFKIFQLLVMAFISMTLFFRTEMKKDNETDGGIFVGALFFGVVMVMFNGMSELPMTIYKLPVFYKQRDLRFFPPWAYAIPSWILKLPVTFVEVSIWVFVTYYVIGFDPNVGRLFKQFLLMILVNQMASSLFRFIAAMGRTMGVANTFGSFALLLLFALGGFVLSRDDVKHWWIWGYWSSPLMYAMNAVLVNEFNGKSWRHIAPNGTEPLGDAVVKSRGFFPEAKWYWIGLGALFGFTIVFNVCYTLSLHFLNPFGKPQALVPDDDDNENSSTQQLSHVVGNGISETPEVQKRGMVLPFEPHSLTFDDVVYSVDMPQEMRDQGTTEDRLVLLKGVSGAFRPGVLTALMGVSGAGKTTLMDVLAGRKTGGYIDGDVKISGYPKKQETFARISGYCEQNDIHSPFVTVHESLVYSAWLRLPEDVDANARKMFVDEVMELVELNPLRLALVGLPGVNGLSTEQRKRLTIAVELVANPSIIFMDEPTSGLDARAAAIVMRAVRNTVDTGRTVVCTIHQPSIDIFEAFDELFLMKRGGQEIYVGPLGRNSCHLIDYFESIHGVAKIKEGYNPATWMLEVTSSAQEMLLGVDFTDIYKKSDLYQRNKALISELSTPRPGSNDLYFPTQYSQSFWSQCMACLWKQHWSYWRNTSYTAVRFLFTTVIALAFGTMFWDLGTKTQKRQDLFNAMGSMYAAVLFLGVQNSSSVQPVVAVERTVFYREKAAGMYSALPYAFGQAVIEIPYVLLQSVVYGVIVYAMIGFEWTAAKFFWYLFVMFCTLLYFTYYGMMSVAITPNESIASIVGAFFYGAWNLFSGFIIPRPSMPVWWRWYFWACPVSWTLYGLVASQFGDIEGENMVGSNQTVKQFLEDYFGFKHDFLGVVAAMTVVWPVLFGFIFALAIKTFNFQKR
;
A
#
# COMPACT_ATOMS: atom_id res chain seq x y z
N MET A 1 -12.26 10.83 3.70
CA MET A 1 -13.41 11.61 3.22
C MET A 1 -14.40 10.65 2.59
N THR A 2 -15.68 10.96 2.68
CA THR A 2 -16.74 10.30 1.93
C THR A 2 -16.69 10.71 0.46
N VAL A 3 -17.49 10.06 -0.38
CA VAL A 3 -17.59 10.42 -1.81
C VAL A 3 -18.05 11.86 -1.98
N ARG A 4 -19.13 12.25 -1.30
CA ARG A 4 -19.67 13.61 -1.28
C ARG A 4 -18.65 14.64 -0.83
N GLU A 5 -18.03 14.42 0.33
CA GLU A 5 -17.00 15.32 0.88
C GLU A 5 -15.82 15.54 -0.10
N THR A 6 -15.46 14.50 -0.85
CA THR A 6 -14.37 14.58 -1.85
C THR A 6 -14.76 15.46 -3.04
N LEU A 7 -15.98 15.32 -3.55
CA LEU A 7 -16.51 16.13 -4.64
C LEU A 7 -16.74 17.59 -4.21
N GLU A 8 -17.29 17.82 -3.02
CA GLU A 8 -17.47 19.16 -2.46
C GLU A 8 -16.12 19.88 -2.28
N PHE A 9 -15.10 19.18 -1.78
CA PHE A 9 -13.76 19.77 -1.66
C PHE A 9 -13.21 20.18 -3.02
N SER A 10 -13.38 19.34 -4.04
CA SER A 10 -12.96 19.65 -5.40
C SER A 10 -13.72 20.84 -5.98
N ALA A 11 -15.05 20.89 -5.82
CA ALA A 11 -15.90 22.00 -6.25
C ALA A 11 -15.45 23.32 -5.59
N ARG A 12 -15.18 23.31 -4.28
CA ARG A 12 -14.67 24.49 -3.55
C ARG A 12 -13.31 24.96 -4.05
N CYS A 13 -12.40 24.05 -4.43
CA CYS A 13 -11.07 24.42 -4.96
C CYS A 13 -11.12 24.93 -6.40
N GLN A 14 -12.00 24.39 -7.24
CA GLN A 14 -12.10 24.75 -8.65
C GLN A 14 -12.98 25.99 -8.89
N GLY A 15 -13.94 26.27 -8.00
CA GLY A 15 -14.84 27.42 -8.10
C GLY A 15 -15.79 27.35 -9.30
N VAL A 16 -16.49 28.45 -9.55
CA VAL A 16 -17.52 28.56 -10.60
C VAL A 16 -16.96 29.09 -11.94
N GLY A 17 -15.69 29.54 -11.94
CA GLY A 17 -15.05 30.16 -13.09
C GLY A 17 -15.80 31.40 -13.59
N SER A 18 -15.77 31.67 -14.89
CA SER A 18 -16.48 32.81 -15.51
C SER A 18 -18.00 32.61 -15.64
N ARG A 19 -18.57 31.49 -15.13
CA ARG A 19 -20.01 31.22 -15.24
C ARG A 19 -20.84 32.24 -14.46
N TYR A 20 -20.35 32.73 -13.32
CA TYR A 20 -21.01 33.79 -12.57
C TYR A 20 -21.11 35.10 -13.37
N GLU A 21 -19.99 35.54 -13.96
CA GLU A 21 -19.97 36.76 -14.79
C GLU A 21 -20.85 36.62 -16.04
N MET A 22 -20.85 35.44 -16.67
CA MET A 22 -21.75 35.14 -17.77
C MET A 22 -23.22 35.16 -17.35
N LEU A 23 -23.56 34.66 -16.15
CA LEU A 23 -24.93 34.67 -15.64
C LEU A 23 -25.39 36.05 -15.19
N ALA A 24 -24.50 36.86 -14.61
CA ALA A 24 -24.76 38.26 -14.31
C ALA A 24 -25.01 39.05 -15.60
N GLU A 25 -24.22 38.81 -16.65
CA GLU A 25 -24.39 39.43 -17.97
C GLU A 25 -25.65 38.91 -18.69
N LEU A 26 -25.95 37.62 -18.61
CA LEU A 26 -27.18 37.01 -19.11
C LEU A 26 -28.39 37.68 -18.44
N SER A 27 -28.42 37.75 -17.11
CA SER A 27 -29.51 38.38 -16.36
C SER A 27 -29.64 39.88 -16.71
N ARG A 28 -28.53 40.58 -16.95
CA ARG A 28 -28.54 41.97 -17.44
C ARG A 28 -29.20 42.07 -18.82
N ARG A 29 -28.85 41.17 -19.75
CA ARG A 29 -29.41 41.14 -21.11
C ARG A 29 -30.87 40.71 -21.13
N GLU A 30 -31.26 39.72 -20.32
CA GLU A 30 -32.65 39.29 -20.16
C GLU A 30 -33.52 40.41 -19.60
N LYS A 31 -33.03 41.15 -18.60
CA LYS A 31 -33.70 42.35 -18.09
C LYS A 31 -33.81 43.46 -19.15
N ALA A 32 -32.75 43.68 -19.94
CA ALA A 32 -32.77 44.67 -21.02
C ALA A 32 -33.70 44.26 -22.19
N ALA A 33 -33.82 42.97 -22.46
CA ALA A 33 -34.67 42.40 -23.50
C ALA A 33 -36.10 42.06 -23.00
N ASN A 34 -36.40 42.31 -21.72
CA ASN A 34 -37.67 42.01 -21.07
C ASN A 34 -38.10 40.53 -21.17
N ILE A 35 -37.11 39.63 -21.15
CA ILE A 35 -37.30 38.18 -21.20
C ILE A 35 -37.50 37.67 -19.76
N LYS A 36 -38.57 36.93 -19.51
CA LYS A 36 -38.76 36.19 -18.25
C LYS A 36 -38.18 34.78 -18.42
N PRO A 37 -37.09 34.43 -17.74
CA PRO A 37 -36.55 33.08 -17.78
C PRO A 37 -37.49 32.12 -17.04
N ASP A 38 -37.39 30.82 -17.37
CA ASP A 38 -38.09 29.76 -16.67
C ASP A 38 -37.71 29.77 -15.17
N PRO A 39 -38.68 29.77 -14.24
CA PRO A 39 -38.40 29.92 -12.81
C PRO A 39 -37.49 28.82 -12.25
N ASP A 40 -37.67 27.57 -12.69
CA ASP A 40 -36.95 26.43 -12.13
C ASP A 40 -35.52 26.40 -12.66
N ILE A 41 -35.34 26.72 -13.94
CA ILE A 41 -34.01 26.85 -14.56
C ILE A 41 -33.26 28.06 -13.99
N ASP A 42 -33.94 29.20 -13.83
CA ASP A 42 -33.35 30.42 -13.27
C ASP A 42 -32.93 30.23 -11.80
N VAL A 43 -33.75 29.52 -11.00
CA VAL A 43 -33.40 29.15 -9.62
C VAL A 43 -32.20 28.21 -9.59
N TYR A 44 -32.17 27.17 -10.42
CA TYR A 44 -31.03 26.25 -10.50
C TYR A 44 -29.75 26.96 -10.95
N MET A 45 -29.82 27.77 -12.01
CA MET A 45 -28.68 28.51 -12.55
C MET A 45 -28.17 29.56 -11.56
N LYS A 46 -29.05 30.24 -10.82
CA LYS A 46 -28.67 31.13 -9.74
C LYS A 46 -28.06 30.37 -8.57
N ALA A 47 -28.66 29.26 -8.13
CA ALA A 47 -28.13 28.45 -7.03
C ALA A 47 -26.75 27.83 -7.37
N ALA A 48 -26.54 27.39 -8.61
CA ALA A 48 -25.27 26.88 -9.12
C ALA A 48 -24.21 27.98 -9.35
N ALA A 49 -24.57 29.26 -9.15
CA ALA A 49 -23.69 30.42 -9.31
C ALA A 49 -23.73 31.41 -8.14
N THR A 50 -24.36 31.07 -7.00
CA THR A 50 -24.40 31.94 -5.80
C THR A 50 -23.43 31.48 -4.71
N GLU A 51 -22.49 32.35 -4.36
CA GLU A 51 -21.37 32.07 -3.43
C GLU A 51 -21.84 31.37 -2.13
N GLY A 52 -21.42 30.12 -1.93
CA GLY A 52 -21.65 29.35 -0.69
C GLY A 52 -22.73 28.25 -0.73
N GLN A 53 -23.71 28.30 -1.65
CA GLN A 53 -24.67 27.21 -1.90
C GLN A 53 -24.34 26.37 -3.15
N GLU A 54 -23.44 26.86 -4.00
CA GLU A 54 -22.98 26.26 -5.27
C GLU A 54 -22.41 24.85 -5.13
N ALA A 55 -21.56 24.64 -4.11
CA ALA A 55 -20.81 23.39 -3.97
C ALA A 55 -21.75 22.19 -3.75
N ASN A 56 -22.86 22.38 -3.06
CA ASN A 56 -23.79 21.29 -2.76
C ASN A 56 -24.65 20.94 -3.98
N VAL A 57 -25.19 21.93 -4.68
CA VAL A 57 -26.08 21.70 -5.85
C VAL A 57 -25.34 21.05 -7.01
N VAL A 58 -24.15 21.55 -7.36
CA VAL A 58 -23.33 20.97 -8.44
C VAL A 58 -22.83 19.58 -8.03
N THR A 59 -22.43 19.39 -6.77
CA THR A 59 -22.00 18.07 -6.29
C THR A 59 -23.15 17.07 -6.33
N ASP A 60 -24.35 17.43 -5.89
CA ASP A 60 -25.53 16.57 -5.94
C ASP A 60 -25.88 16.19 -7.39
N TYR A 61 -25.81 17.14 -8.31
CA TYR A 61 -26.03 16.88 -9.73
C TYR A 61 -25.00 15.90 -10.31
N ILE A 62 -23.71 16.08 -9.99
CA ILE A 62 -22.64 15.18 -10.44
C ILE A 62 -22.73 13.80 -9.78
N LEU A 63 -23.10 13.73 -8.49
CA LEU A 63 -23.37 12.47 -7.79
C LEU A 63 -24.48 11.68 -8.49
N LYS A 64 -25.53 12.36 -8.93
CA LYS A 64 -26.64 11.77 -9.68
C LYS A 64 -26.23 11.28 -11.06
N ILE A 65 -25.55 12.13 -11.84
CA ILE A 65 -25.04 11.77 -13.18
C ILE A 65 -24.15 10.53 -13.12
N LEU A 66 -23.26 10.45 -12.13
CA LEU A 66 -22.31 9.35 -12.02
C LEU A 66 -22.88 8.14 -11.26
N GLY A 67 -24.15 8.17 -10.85
CA GLY A 67 -24.80 7.09 -10.11
C GLY A 67 -24.09 6.78 -8.78
N LEU A 68 -23.63 7.81 -8.08
CA LEU A 68 -22.91 7.74 -6.81
C LEU A 68 -23.78 8.09 -5.59
N GLU A 69 -25.06 8.39 -5.77
CA GLU A 69 -26.00 8.78 -4.70
C GLU A 69 -26.04 7.76 -3.55
N VAL A 70 -26.13 6.46 -3.89
CA VAL A 70 -26.22 5.37 -2.91
C VAL A 70 -24.98 5.28 -2.01
N CYS A 71 -23.82 5.68 -2.51
CA CYS A 71 -22.56 5.66 -1.77
C CYS A 71 -22.02 7.04 -1.41
N ALA A 72 -22.85 8.10 -1.53
CA ALA A 72 -22.42 9.49 -1.33
C ALA A 72 -21.76 9.70 0.04
N ASP A 73 -22.34 9.11 1.08
CA ASP A 73 -21.86 9.22 2.47
C ASP A 73 -20.97 8.05 2.90
N THR A 74 -20.64 7.15 1.96
CA THR A 74 -19.70 6.05 2.21
C THR A 74 -18.26 6.56 2.08
N MET A 75 -17.37 6.07 2.96
CA MET A 75 -15.94 6.37 2.87
C MET A 75 -15.35 5.78 1.59
N VAL A 76 -14.49 6.55 0.91
CA VAL A 76 -13.77 6.05 -0.28
C VAL A 76 -12.93 4.81 0.06
N GLY A 77 -12.43 4.72 1.29
CA GLY A 77 -11.72 3.57 1.86
C GLY A 77 -10.31 3.36 1.31
N ASP A 78 -9.53 2.56 2.02
CA ASP A 78 -8.15 2.21 1.73
C ASP A 78 -7.95 0.68 1.71
N GLN A 79 -6.72 0.19 1.89
CA GLN A 79 -6.44 -1.25 1.92
C GLN A 79 -7.05 -1.98 3.14
N MET A 80 -7.43 -1.24 4.18
CA MET A 80 -7.84 -1.79 5.49
C MET A 80 -9.29 -1.45 5.83
N ILE A 81 -9.76 -0.26 5.44
CA ILE A 81 -11.15 0.17 5.59
C ILE A 81 -11.86 -0.12 4.27
N ARG A 82 -12.78 -1.10 4.31
CA ARG A 82 -13.68 -1.38 3.20
C ARG A 82 -14.45 -0.10 2.87
N GLY A 83 -14.13 0.49 1.72
CA GLY A 83 -14.84 1.63 1.19
C GLY A 83 -15.68 1.26 -0.01
N ILE A 84 -15.87 2.24 -0.88
CA ILE A 84 -16.53 2.06 -2.17
C ILE A 84 -15.75 1.12 -3.09
N SER A 85 -16.44 0.47 -4.03
CA SER A 85 -15.85 -0.46 -5.00
C SER A 85 -14.83 0.22 -5.92
N GLY A 86 -13.95 -0.56 -6.57
CA GLY A 86 -12.97 -0.01 -7.51
C GLY A 86 -13.60 0.84 -8.62
N GLY A 87 -14.68 0.37 -9.23
CA GLY A 87 -15.45 1.14 -10.22
C GLY A 87 -16.08 2.41 -9.63
N GLN A 88 -16.58 2.38 -8.39
CA GLN A 88 -17.04 3.59 -7.70
C GLN A 88 -15.89 4.59 -7.49
N LYS A 89 -14.69 4.16 -7.06
CA LYS A 89 -13.52 5.04 -6.89
C LYS A 89 -13.13 5.78 -8.18
N LYS A 90 -13.25 5.12 -9.34
CA LYS A 90 -13.00 5.77 -10.63
C LYS A 90 -14.05 6.82 -10.95
N ARG A 91 -15.32 6.52 -10.74
CA ARG A 91 -16.40 7.51 -10.88
C ARG A 91 -16.20 8.71 -9.96
N VAL A 92 -15.74 8.51 -8.71
CA VAL A 92 -15.38 9.63 -7.82
C VAL A 92 -14.26 10.48 -8.41
N THR A 93 -13.25 9.86 -9.03
CA THR A 93 -12.16 10.60 -9.68
C THR A 93 -12.64 11.40 -10.90
N THR A 94 -13.51 10.82 -11.72
CA THR A 94 -14.16 11.53 -12.84
C THR A 94 -15.01 12.69 -12.33
N GLY A 95 -15.80 12.46 -11.28
CA GLY A 95 -16.61 13.48 -10.62
C GLY A 95 -15.76 14.60 -10.05
N GLU A 96 -14.60 14.28 -9.45
CA GLU A 96 -13.64 15.27 -8.93
C GLU A 96 -13.24 16.26 -10.03
N MET A 97 -13.11 15.82 -11.29
CA MET A 97 -12.78 16.68 -12.43
C MET A 97 -13.99 17.39 -13.04
N MET A 98 -15.17 16.77 -12.99
CA MET A 98 -16.40 17.31 -13.60
C MET A 98 -17.08 18.42 -12.78
N VAL A 99 -16.90 18.43 -11.45
CA VAL A 99 -17.54 19.45 -10.59
C VAL A 99 -17.04 20.87 -10.87
N GLY A 100 -15.86 21.03 -11.48
CA GLY A 100 -15.32 22.34 -11.83
C GLY A 100 -15.85 22.90 -13.15
N PRO A 101 -15.46 24.14 -13.51
CA PRO A 101 -15.94 24.84 -14.70
C PRO A 101 -15.20 24.41 -15.98
N ALA A 102 -14.54 23.23 -15.99
CA ALA A 102 -13.71 22.77 -17.09
C ALA A 102 -14.53 22.60 -18.39
N LYS A 103 -14.02 23.19 -19.48
CA LYS A 103 -14.60 23.07 -20.83
C LYS A 103 -13.92 22.02 -21.68
N ALA A 104 -12.66 21.69 -21.39
CA ALA A 104 -11.92 20.63 -22.04
C ALA A 104 -11.63 19.54 -21.01
N LEU A 105 -12.10 18.32 -21.27
CA LEU A 105 -11.96 17.16 -20.38
C LEU A 105 -11.09 16.12 -21.09
N PHE A 106 -9.95 15.78 -20.49
CA PHE A 106 -9.11 14.67 -20.92
C PHE A 106 -9.30 13.54 -19.93
N MET A 107 -9.97 12.48 -20.38
CA MET A 107 -10.42 11.38 -19.55
C MET A 107 -9.73 10.10 -19.98
N ASP A 108 -8.84 9.61 -19.13
CA ASP A 108 -8.06 8.42 -19.42
C ASP A 108 -8.65 7.19 -18.71
N GLU A 109 -9.01 6.16 -19.47
CA GLU A 109 -9.50 4.85 -19.01
C GLU A 109 -10.62 4.90 -17.96
N ILE A 110 -11.63 5.75 -18.20
CA ILE A 110 -12.74 5.95 -17.23
C ILE A 110 -13.65 4.72 -17.09
N SER A 111 -13.62 3.77 -18.04
CA SER A 111 -14.44 2.56 -18.06
C SER A 111 -13.87 1.39 -17.27
N THR A 112 -12.58 1.41 -16.95
CA THR A 112 -11.88 0.21 -16.45
C THR A 112 -12.36 -0.19 -15.05
N GLY A 113 -13.06 -1.33 -14.94
CA GLY A 113 -13.70 -1.79 -13.69
C GLY A 113 -15.14 -1.30 -13.49
N LEU A 114 -15.75 -0.75 -14.54
CA LEU A 114 -17.19 -0.50 -14.64
C LEU A 114 -17.84 -1.54 -15.55
N ASP A 115 -19.10 -1.84 -15.28
CA ASP A 115 -19.97 -2.60 -16.18
C ASP A 115 -20.31 -1.76 -17.43
N SER A 116 -20.61 -2.42 -18.55
CA SER A 116 -20.87 -1.80 -19.86
C SER A 116 -22.09 -0.87 -19.80
N SER A 117 -23.14 -1.26 -19.07
CA SER A 117 -24.34 -0.42 -18.86
C SER A 117 -24.02 0.89 -18.13
N THR A 118 -23.22 0.83 -17.05
CA THR A 118 -22.78 2.02 -16.32
C THR A 118 -21.84 2.86 -17.16
N THR A 119 -20.93 2.23 -17.91
CA THR A 119 -20.03 2.92 -18.84
C THR A 119 -20.82 3.70 -19.90
N PHE A 120 -21.77 3.04 -20.57
CA PHE A 120 -22.69 3.66 -21.51
C PHE A 120 -23.42 4.85 -20.88
N SER A 121 -23.99 4.68 -19.69
CA SER A 121 -24.72 5.74 -18.97
C SER A 121 -23.83 6.95 -18.68
N ILE A 122 -22.59 6.74 -18.26
CA ILE A 122 -21.61 7.81 -17.99
C ILE A 122 -21.20 8.51 -19.27
N VAL A 123 -20.83 7.76 -20.30
CA VAL A 123 -20.39 8.33 -21.59
C VAL A 123 -21.54 9.09 -22.26
N ASN A 124 -22.77 8.59 -22.18
CA ASN A 124 -23.95 9.29 -22.66
C ASN A 124 -24.20 10.59 -21.87
N SER A 125 -24.05 10.54 -20.55
CA SER A 125 -24.15 11.75 -19.71
C SER A 125 -23.05 12.76 -20.02
N LEU A 126 -21.82 12.30 -20.29
CA LEU A 126 -20.70 13.14 -20.72
C LEU A 126 -20.97 13.77 -22.09
N LYS A 127 -21.51 13.01 -23.05
CA LYS A 127 -21.95 13.52 -24.35
C LYS A 127 -22.96 14.65 -24.17
N GLN A 128 -24.00 14.41 -23.37
CA GLN A 128 -25.00 15.42 -23.06
C GLN A 128 -24.37 16.66 -22.39
N TYR A 129 -23.50 16.46 -21.40
CA TYR A 129 -22.77 17.54 -20.73
C TYR A 129 -21.95 18.39 -21.73
N VAL A 130 -21.20 17.73 -22.62
CA VAL A 130 -20.37 18.36 -23.64
C VAL A 130 -21.22 19.16 -24.64
N HIS A 131 -22.33 18.61 -25.13
CA HIS A 131 -23.20 19.33 -26.06
C HIS A 131 -23.92 20.52 -25.41
N ILE A 132 -24.44 20.34 -24.20
CA ILE A 132 -25.17 21.39 -23.46
C ILE A 132 -24.23 22.55 -23.12
N LEU A 133 -23.03 22.24 -22.60
CA LEU A 133 -22.08 23.27 -22.16
C LEU A 133 -21.10 23.72 -23.25
N LYS A 134 -21.24 23.18 -24.47
CA LYS A 134 -20.33 23.41 -25.61
C LYS A 134 -18.87 23.17 -25.22
N GLY A 135 -18.61 22.05 -24.55
CA GLY A 135 -17.28 21.60 -24.16
C GLY A 135 -16.60 20.75 -25.22
N THR A 136 -15.45 20.17 -24.86
CA THR A 136 -14.75 19.14 -25.61
C THR A 136 -14.32 18.06 -24.63
N ALA A 137 -14.61 16.80 -24.92
CA ALA A 137 -14.11 15.67 -24.15
C ALA A 137 -13.31 14.75 -25.05
N VAL A 138 -12.06 14.47 -24.65
CA VAL A 138 -11.24 13.42 -25.24
C VAL A 138 -11.22 12.28 -24.23
N ILE A 139 -11.81 11.15 -24.60
CA ILE A 139 -11.96 10.00 -23.71
C ILE A 139 -11.21 8.83 -24.34
N SER A 140 -10.24 8.27 -23.61
CA SER A 140 -9.69 6.96 -23.94
C SER A 140 -10.58 5.90 -23.28
N LEU A 141 -11.02 4.91 -24.06
CA LEU A 141 -11.77 3.77 -23.58
C LEU A 141 -11.08 2.49 -24.02
N LEU A 142 -10.99 1.55 -23.10
CA LEU A 142 -10.53 0.20 -23.37
C LEU A 142 -11.76 -0.64 -23.78
N GLN A 143 -11.82 -1.04 -25.06
CA GLN A 143 -12.96 -1.68 -25.73
C GLN A 143 -14.35 -1.20 -25.28
N PRO A 144 -14.82 -0.05 -25.79
CA PRO A 144 -16.21 0.29 -25.60
C PRO A 144 -17.11 -0.77 -26.25
N ALA A 145 -18.15 -1.20 -25.52
CA ALA A 145 -19.24 -1.98 -26.10
C ALA A 145 -19.82 -1.23 -27.33
N PRO A 146 -20.36 -1.93 -28.34
CA PRO A 146 -20.85 -1.30 -29.57
C PRO A 146 -21.76 -0.10 -29.33
N GLU A 147 -22.61 -0.17 -28.30
CA GLU A 147 -23.51 0.90 -27.90
C GLU A 147 -22.75 2.13 -27.39
N THR A 148 -21.70 1.91 -26.60
CA THR A 148 -20.83 2.99 -26.07
C THR A 148 -19.99 3.59 -27.18
N TYR A 149 -19.45 2.77 -28.09
CA TYR A 149 -18.69 3.20 -29.25
C TYR A 149 -19.54 4.13 -30.14
N ASN A 150 -20.82 3.79 -30.33
CA ASN A 150 -21.76 4.58 -31.13
C ASN A 150 -22.13 5.93 -30.51
N ILE A 151 -21.78 6.21 -29.25
CA ILE A 151 -21.99 7.53 -28.64
C ILE A 151 -20.97 8.54 -29.18
N PHE A 152 -19.77 8.11 -29.59
CA PHE A 152 -18.69 9.01 -30.02
C PHE A 152 -18.94 9.60 -31.40
N ASP A 153 -18.65 10.90 -31.53
CA ASP A 153 -18.76 11.62 -32.80
C ASP A 153 -17.52 11.35 -33.68
N ASP A 154 -16.32 11.46 -33.08
CA ASP A 154 -15.02 11.21 -33.73
C ASP A 154 -14.21 10.12 -33.00
N ILE A 155 -13.38 9.40 -33.76
CA ILE A 155 -12.46 8.36 -33.27
C ILE A 155 -11.01 8.75 -33.56
N ILE A 156 -10.14 8.56 -32.59
CA ILE A 156 -8.68 8.66 -32.73
C ILE A 156 -8.09 7.26 -32.54
N LEU A 157 -7.43 6.71 -33.56
CA LEU A 157 -6.73 5.43 -33.50
C LEU A 157 -5.22 5.65 -33.58
N LEU A 158 -4.50 5.17 -32.57
CA LEU A 158 -3.05 5.27 -32.44
C LEU A 158 -2.41 3.88 -32.44
N SER A 159 -1.32 3.70 -33.18
CA SER A 159 -0.50 2.47 -33.16
C SER A 159 0.97 2.82 -33.43
N ASP A 160 1.90 2.24 -32.67
CA ASP A 160 3.36 2.46 -32.78
C ASP A 160 3.79 3.94 -32.85
N GLY A 161 3.06 4.82 -32.14
CA GLY A 161 3.31 6.27 -32.14
C GLY A 161 2.74 7.03 -33.35
N TYR A 162 2.05 6.36 -34.28
CA TYR A 162 1.41 6.96 -35.44
C TYR A 162 -0.10 7.10 -35.26
N VAL A 163 -0.67 8.19 -35.79
CA VAL A 163 -2.13 8.35 -35.95
C VAL A 163 -2.55 7.59 -37.20
N ILE A 164 -3.21 6.45 -36.96
CA ILE A 164 -3.73 5.55 -38.00
C ILE A 164 -5.01 6.12 -38.60
N TYR A 165 -5.85 6.73 -37.77
CA TYR A 165 -7.09 7.38 -38.19
C TYR A 165 -7.50 8.45 -37.17
N HIS A 166 -8.01 9.59 -37.65
CA HIS A 166 -8.67 10.61 -36.83
C HIS A 166 -9.85 11.23 -37.59
N GLY A 167 -11.07 11.08 -37.09
CA GLY A 167 -12.24 11.72 -37.68
C GLY A 167 -13.55 10.99 -37.41
N PRO A 168 -14.60 11.26 -38.20
CA PRO A 168 -15.94 10.77 -37.91
C PRO A 168 -16.01 9.25 -37.92
N ARG A 169 -16.66 8.69 -36.88
CA ARG A 169 -16.83 7.24 -36.69
C ARG A 169 -17.35 6.51 -37.94
N GLU A 170 -18.19 7.16 -38.74
CA GLU A 170 -18.87 6.55 -39.89
C GLU A 170 -17.91 6.11 -41.02
N TYR A 171 -16.79 6.81 -41.22
CA TYR A 171 -15.88 6.55 -42.34
C TYR A 171 -14.70 5.62 -41.99
N ILE A 172 -14.61 5.15 -40.75
CA ILE A 172 -13.44 4.37 -40.30
C ILE A 172 -13.38 2.98 -40.93
N LEU A 173 -14.54 2.32 -41.10
CA LEU A 173 -14.61 1.00 -41.74
C LEU A 173 -14.24 1.10 -43.22
N ASP A 174 -14.76 2.12 -43.92
CA ASP A 174 -14.43 2.40 -45.32
C ASP A 174 -12.92 2.60 -45.52
N PHE A 175 -12.25 3.26 -44.55
CA PHE A 175 -10.80 3.44 -44.57
C PHE A 175 -10.07 2.09 -44.52
N PHE A 176 -10.42 1.20 -43.58
CA PHE A 176 -9.78 -0.11 -43.49
C PHE A 176 -10.13 -1.04 -44.67
N GLU A 177 -11.35 -0.96 -45.19
CA GLU A 177 -11.74 -1.70 -46.40
C GLU A 177 -10.92 -1.24 -47.62
N SER A 178 -10.65 0.06 -47.75
CA SER A 178 -9.79 0.60 -48.82
C SER A 178 -8.36 0.04 -48.77
N MET A 179 -7.89 -0.34 -47.57
CA MET A 179 -6.60 -0.97 -47.32
C MET A 179 -6.63 -2.52 -47.39
N GLY A 180 -7.79 -3.12 -47.68
CA GLY A 180 -7.94 -4.58 -47.85
C GLY A 180 -8.41 -5.35 -46.62
N PHE A 181 -8.85 -4.67 -45.55
CA PHE A 181 -9.30 -5.29 -44.31
C PHE A 181 -10.79 -5.07 -44.06
N ARG A 182 -11.55 -6.15 -43.78
CA ARG A 182 -13.00 -6.07 -43.53
C ARG A 182 -13.33 -6.54 -42.12
N CYS A 183 -14.20 -5.78 -41.43
CA CYS A 183 -14.76 -6.17 -40.13
C CYS A 183 -15.79 -7.29 -40.31
N PRO A 184 -15.71 -8.41 -39.56
CA PRO A 184 -16.74 -9.45 -39.55
C PRO A 184 -18.08 -8.97 -38.98
N GLU A 185 -19.20 -9.58 -39.42
CA GLU A 185 -20.55 -9.17 -39.01
C GLU A 185 -20.85 -9.34 -37.50
N ARG A 186 -20.26 -10.37 -36.86
CA ARG A 186 -20.44 -10.65 -35.42
C ARG A 186 -19.29 -10.13 -34.55
N LYS A 187 -18.52 -9.15 -35.03
CA LYS A 187 -17.42 -8.56 -34.28
C LYS A 187 -17.68 -7.08 -33.99
N GLY A 188 -17.36 -6.64 -32.78
CA GLY A 188 -17.42 -5.23 -32.42
C GLY A 188 -16.43 -4.40 -33.24
N VAL A 189 -16.86 -3.25 -33.75
CA VAL A 189 -15.98 -2.34 -34.52
C VAL A 189 -14.76 -1.93 -33.70
N ALA A 190 -14.95 -1.60 -32.42
CA ALA A 190 -13.85 -1.24 -31.53
C ALA A 190 -12.81 -2.37 -31.37
N ASP A 191 -13.27 -3.62 -31.32
CA ASP A 191 -12.40 -4.82 -31.20
C ASP A 191 -11.60 -5.01 -32.48
N PHE A 192 -12.27 -4.93 -33.63
CA PHE A 192 -11.63 -4.99 -34.94
C PHE A 192 -10.52 -3.93 -35.10
N LEU A 193 -10.78 -2.69 -34.69
CA LEU A 193 -9.81 -1.59 -34.81
C LEU A 193 -8.54 -1.79 -33.97
N GLN A 194 -8.64 -2.50 -32.85
CA GLN A 194 -7.47 -2.82 -32.02
C GLN A 194 -6.69 -4.05 -32.54
N GLU A 195 -7.37 -5.01 -33.16
CA GLU A 195 -6.75 -6.25 -33.67
C GLU A 195 -6.16 -6.06 -35.08
N VAL A 196 -6.75 -5.22 -35.93
CA VAL A 196 -6.29 -5.00 -37.31
C VAL A 196 -4.89 -4.36 -37.39
N THR A 197 -4.43 -3.70 -36.34
CA THR A 197 -3.06 -3.14 -36.26
C THR A 197 -2.06 -4.11 -35.63
N SER A 198 -2.50 -5.26 -35.14
CA SER A 198 -1.68 -6.27 -34.44
C SER A 198 -1.07 -7.29 -35.42
N LYS A 199 0.23 -7.57 -35.28
CA LYS A 199 0.93 -8.56 -36.13
C LYS A 199 0.37 -9.98 -36.05
N LYS A 200 -0.13 -10.40 -34.87
CA LYS A 200 -0.67 -11.77 -34.67
C LYS A 200 -2.10 -11.92 -35.21
N ASP A 201 -2.87 -10.84 -35.25
CA ASP A 201 -4.33 -10.90 -35.45
C ASP A 201 -4.75 -10.33 -36.81
N GLN A 202 -3.96 -9.42 -37.40
CA GLN A 202 -4.31 -8.71 -38.64
C GLN A 202 -4.64 -9.64 -39.83
N GLN A 203 -4.00 -10.81 -39.92
CA GLN A 203 -4.23 -11.78 -41.01
C GLN A 203 -5.69 -12.23 -41.12
N GLN A 204 -6.40 -12.36 -40.00
CA GLN A 204 -7.76 -12.90 -39.98
C GLN A 204 -8.79 -11.99 -40.67
N TYR A 205 -8.46 -10.71 -40.89
CA TYR A 205 -9.35 -9.71 -41.50
C TYR A 205 -9.07 -9.44 -42.97
N TRP A 206 -8.09 -10.13 -43.55
CA TRP A 206 -7.70 -9.94 -44.93
C TRP A 206 -8.83 -10.35 -45.88
N MET A 207 -9.37 -9.39 -46.63
CA MET A 207 -10.51 -9.62 -47.52
C MET A 207 -10.08 -10.14 -48.89
N ARG A 208 -8.90 -9.74 -49.37
CA ARG A 208 -8.41 -10.05 -50.72
C ARG A 208 -7.86 -11.46 -50.79
N ARG A 209 -8.74 -12.46 -50.86
CA ARG A 209 -8.38 -13.89 -50.93
C ARG A 209 -7.47 -14.24 -52.11
N ASP A 210 -7.45 -13.39 -53.15
CA ASP A 210 -6.65 -13.55 -54.36
C ASP A 210 -5.21 -13.04 -54.21
N GLU A 211 -4.91 -12.28 -53.14
CA GLU A 211 -3.58 -11.73 -52.83
C GLU A 211 -3.01 -12.37 -51.55
N PRO A 212 -1.73 -12.79 -51.54
CA PRO A 212 -1.11 -13.30 -50.32
C PRO A 212 -1.03 -12.20 -49.26
N TYR A 213 -1.47 -12.53 -48.04
CA TYR A 213 -1.42 -11.61 -46.91
C TYR A 213 0.03 -11.18 -46.61
N ARG A 214 0.24 -9.87 -46.45
CA ARG A 214 1.47 -9.26 -45.92
C ARG A 214 1.10 -8.38 -44.74
N TYR A 215 1.86 -8.46 -43.66
CA TYR A 215 1.69 -7.55 -42.52
C TYR A 215 1.88 -6.09 -42.97
N VAL A 216 0.83 -5.28 -42.78
CA VAL A 216 0.81 -3.84 -43.04
C VAL A 216 1.21 -3.12 -41.75
N LYS A 217 2.32 -2.39 -41.80
CA LYS A 217 2.86 -1.67 -40.63
C LYS A 217 1.99 -0.45 -40.29
N ALA A 218 2.00 -0.04 -39.02
CA ALA A 218 1.31 1.16 -38.54
C ALA A 218 1.62 2.42 -39.36
N LYS A 219 2.89 2.60 -39.77
CA LYS A 219 3.33 3.71 -40.62
C LYS A 219 2.62 3.73 -41.99
N GLU A 220 2.41 2.57 -42.61
CA GLU A 220 1.75 2.46 -43.91
C GLU A 220 0.28 2.87 -43.81
N PHE A 221 -0.42 2.49 -42.72
CA PHE A 221 -1.77 2.99 -42.48
C PHE A 221 -1.81 4.51 -42.27
N ALA A 222 -0.86 5.07 -41.52
CA ALA A 222 -0.81 6.51 -41.27
C ALA A 222 -0.57 7.32 -42.56
N GLU A 223 0.28 6.83 -43.46
CA GLU A 223 0.48 7.42 -44.80
C GLU A 223 -0.80 7.33 -45.64
N ALA A 224 -1.49 6.19 -45.61
CA ALA A 224 -2.76 6.01 -46.29
C ALA A 224 -3.83 6.99 -45.76
N TYR A 225 -3.92 7.18 -44.44
CA TYR A 225 -4.86 8.10 -43.82
C TYR A 225 -4.67 9.56 -44.25
N GLN A 226 -3.42 10.02 -44.40
CA GLN A 226 -3.14 11.37 -44.92
C GLN A 226 -3.69 11.57 -46.33
N SER A 227 -3.69 10.50 -47.14
CA SER A 227 -4.22 10.52 -48.50
C SER A 227 -5.75 10.36 -48.56
N PHE A 228 -6.37 9.78 -47.52
CA PHE A 228 -7.81 9.55 -47.40
C PHE A 228 -8.58 10.87 -47.25
N HIS A 229 -9.82 10.92 -47.74
CA HIS A 229 -10.58 12.18 -47.80
C HIS A 229 -10.79 12.84 -46.42
N VAL A 230 -10.95 12.04 -45.35
CA VAL A 230 -11.03 12.53 -43.96
C VAL A 230 -9.73 13.20 -43.53
N GLY A 231 -8.58 12.55 -43.75
CA GLY A 231 -7.28 13.11 -43.41
C GLY A 231 -6.97 14.41 -44.16
N ARG A 232 -7.33 14.49 -45.44
CA ARG A 232 -7.21 15.74 -46.23
C ARG A 232 -8.10 16.86 -45.69
N LYS A 233 -9.34 16.55 -45.28
CA LYS A 233 -10.28 17.53 -44.72
C LYS A 233 -9.76 18.10 -43.39
N VAL A 234 -9.31 17.23 -42.49
CA VAL A 234 -8.73 17.63 -41.20
C VAL A 234 -7.48 18.50 -41.41
N ALA A 235 -6.59 18.11 -42.33
CA ALA A 235 -5.41 18.92 -42.68
C ALA A 235 -5.79 20.31 -43.21
N HIS A 236 -6.82 20.39 -44.04
CA HIS A 236 -7.34 21.67 -44.53
C HIS A 236 -7.94 22.53 -43.40
N GLU A 237 -8.76 21.96 -42.51
CA GLU A 237 -9.34 22.68 -41.38
C GLU A 237 -8.27 23.24 -40.42
N ILE A 238 -7.24 22.47 -40.12
CA ILE A 238 -6.11 22.91 -39.30
C ILE A 238 -5.29 24.02 -39.99
N SER A 239 -5.26 24.03 -41.33
CA SER A 239 -4.54 25.06 -42.11
C SER A 239 -5.24 26.43 -42.08
N VAL A 240 -6.52 26.50 -41.75
CA VAL A 240 -7.27 27.75 -41.63
C VAL A 240 -6.96 28.42 -40.28
N PRO A 241 -6.35 29.62 -40.26
CA PRO A 241 -6.00 30.28 -39.00
C PRO A 241 -7.25 30.66 -38.19
N PHE A 242 -7.22 30.38 -36.88
CA PHE A 242 -8.32 30.69 -35.97
C PHE A 242 -8.47 32.21 -35.74
N ASP A 243 -9.67 32.74 -35.96
CA ASP A 243 -10.01 34.14 -35.74
C ASP A 243 -10.26 34.44 -34.25
N LYS A 244 -9.27 35.05 -33.60
CA LYS A 244 -9.31 35.41 -32.17
C LYS A 244 -10.44 36.38 -31.83
N THR A 245 -10.96 37.16 -32.78
CA THR A 245 -12.02 38.17 -32.53
C THR A 245 -13.37 37.53 -32.21
N LYS A 246 -13.58 36.26 -32.58
CA LYS A 246 -14.79 35.50 -32.29
C LYS A 246 -14.82 34.88 -30.88
N SER A 247 -13.72 34.96 -30.13
CA SER A 247 -13.61 34.38 -28.79
C SER A 247 -13.92 35.40 -27.70
N HIS A 248 -14.68 34.99 -26.68
CA HIS A 248 -14.92 35.84 -25.51
C HIS A 248 -13.60 36.11 -24.76
N PRO A 249 -13.32 37.32 -24.25
CA PRO A 249 -12.08 37.61 -23.51
C PRO A 249 -11.83 36.68 -22.30
N ALA A 250 -12.91 36.20 -21.68
CA ALA A 250 -12.87 35.23 -20.57
C ALA A 250 -12.90 33.75 -21.02
N ALA A 251 -12.71 33.45 -22.32
CA ALA A 251 -12.68 32.08 -22.83
C ALA A 251 -11.40 31.32 -22.43
N LEU A 252 -10.29 32.04 -22.23
CA LEU A 252 -9.04 31.53 -21.66
C LEU A 252 -8.79 32.27 -20.35
N SER A 253 -8.83 31.55 -19.22
CA SER A 253 -8.48 32.13 -17.92
C SER A 253 -6.99 32.43 -17.88
N ASN A 254 -6.63 33.63 -17.43
CA ASN A 254 -5.24 34.00 -17.15
C ASN A 254 -4.82 33.62 -15.71
N ASP A 255 -5.77 33.24 -14.87
CA ASP A 255 -5.52 32.87 -13.48
C ASP A 255 -5.14 31.39 -13.35
N LYS A 256 -4.11 31.14 -12.54
CA LYS A 256 -3.56 29.80 -12.31
C LYS A 256 -4.45 28.91 -11.44
N PHE A 257 -5.31 29.50 -10.61
CA PHE A 257 -6.18 28.79 -9.65
C PHE A 257 -7.61 29.31 -9.78
N GLY A 258 -8.61 28.46 -9.55
CA GLY A 258 -10.02 28.76 -9.80
C GLY A 258 -10.68 29.74 -8.81
N ILE A 259 -10.13 29.87 -7.59
CA ILE A 259 -10.65 30.76 -6.54
C ILE A 259 -9.52 31.54 -5.84
N GLY A 260 -9.92 32.58 -5.10
CA GLY A 260 -8.98 33.45 -4.39
C GLY A 260 -8.15 32.74 -3.31
N LYS A 261 -6.93 33.22 -3.08
CA LYS A 261 -5.95 32.63 -2.13
C LYS A 261 -6.53 32.40 -0.72
N LYS A 262 -7.37 33.32 -0.21
CA LYS A 262 -7.99 33.21 1.12
C LYS A 262 -9.03 32.09 1.19
N GLN A 263 -9.82 31.92 0.13
CA GLN A 263 -10.81 30.85 0.03
C GLN A 263 -10.12 29.48 -0.11
N LEU A 264 -9.02 29.39 -0.87
CA LEU A 264 -8.21 28.16 -0.96
C LEU A 264 -7.65 27.74 0.40
N LEU A 265 -7.12 28.70 1.17
CA LEU A 265 -6.65 28.43 2.52
C LEU A 265 -7.78 27.93 3.42
N LYS A 266 -8.97 28.53 3.32
CA LYS A 266 -10.17 28.09 4.07
C LYS A 266 -10.57 26.66 3.70
N ALA A 267 -10.68 26.34 2.41
CA ALA A 267 -11.05 25.00 1.93
C ALA A 267 -10.04 23.94 2.39
N CYS A 268 -8.73 24.22 2.28
CA CYS A 268 -7.68 23.33 2.78
C CYS A 268 -7.73 23.15 4.32
N THR A 269 -8.10 24.20 5.05
CA THR A 269 -8.24 24.16 6.52
C THR A 269 -9.41 23.29 6.95
N GLU A 270 -10.58 23.48 6.34
CA GLU A 270 -11.77 22.66 6.61
C GLU A 270 -11.50 21.18 6.32
N ARG A 271 -10.81 20.89 5.21
CA ARG A 271 -10.42 19.52 4.86
C ARG A 271 -9.49 18.91 5.90
N GLU A 272 -8.43 19.61 6.28
CA GLU A 272 -7.46 19.07 7.25
C GLU A 272 -8.10 18.86 8.62
N TYR A 273 -8.99 19.76 9.05
CA TYR A 273 -9.76 19.59 10.28
C TYR A 273 -10.67 18.35 10.24
N LEU A 274 -11.38 18.15 9.13
CA LEU A 274 -12.20 16.95 8.91
C LEU A 274 -11.37 15.67 8.97
N LEU A 275 -10.21 15.64 8.31
CA LEU A 275 -9.31 14.49 8.33
C LEU A 275 -8.76 14.20 9.74
N MET A 276 -8.43 15.24 10.50
CA MET A 276 -8.01 15.09 11.91
C MET A 276 -9.12 14.48 12.76
N HIS A 277 -10.36 14.95 12.61
CA HIS A 277 -11.51 14.41 13.35
C HIS A 277 -11.77 12.93 13.02
N ARG A 278 -11.70 12.55 11.74
CA ARG A 278 -11.88 11.16 11.29
C ARG A 278 -10.76 10.24 11.74
N ASN A 279 -9.54 10.75 11.88
CA ASN A 279 -8.41 9.99 12.42
C ASN A 279 -8.20 10.22 13.93
N SER A 280 -9.27 10.59 14.65
CA SER A 280 -9.23 10.86 16.10
C SER A 280 -8.69 9.66 16.90
N PHE A 281 -8.95 8.43 16.46
CA PHE A 281 -8.43 7.22 17.12
C PHE A 281 -6.91 7.24 17.28
N ALA A 282 -6.15 7.61 16.25
CA ALA A 282 -4.69 7.67 16.31
C ALA A 282 -4.21 8.73 17.32
N TYR A 283 -4.88 9.89 17.36
CA TYR A 283 -4.58 10.96 18.31
C TYR A 283 -4.96 10.58 19.76
N ILE A 284 -6.12 9.95 19.97
CA ILE A 284 -6.57 9.46 21.27
C ILE A 284 -5.60 8.41 21.82
N PHE A 285 -5.21 7.44 20.98
CA PHE A 285 -4.27 6.40 21.38
C PHE A 285 -2.90 6.99 21.74
N LYS A 286 -2.41 7.97 20.96
CA LYS A 286 -1.16 8.69 21.24
C LYS A 286 -1.21 9.47 22.56
N ILE A 287 -2.33 10.15 22.84
CA ILE A 287 -2.55 10.86 24.11
C ILE A 287 -2.56 9.87 25.28
N PHE A 288 -3.24 8.73 25.13
CA PHE A 288 -3.26 7.67 26.13
C PHE A 288 -1.85 7.10 26.39
N GLN A 289 -1.11 6.80 25.33
CA GLN A 289 0.29 6.35 25.41
C GLN A 289 1.17 7.36 26.16
N LEU A 290 1.03 8.66 25.85
CA LEU A 290 1.79 9.72 26.51
C LEU A 290 1.42 9.83 28.00
N LEU A 291 0.14 9.68 28.34
CA LEU A 291 -0.35 9.66 29.72
C LEU A 291 0.27 8.48 30.50
N VAL A 292 0.29 7.29 29.92
CA VAL A 292 0.93 6.10 30.53
C VAL A 292 2.42 6.34 30.75
N MET A 293 3.13 6.88 29.75
CA MET A 293 4.56 7.21 29.90
C MET A 293 4.81 8.30 30.93
N ALA A 294 3.94 9.31 31.04
CA ALA A 294 4.02 10.34 32.07
C ALA A 294 3.81 9.74 33.47
N PHE A 295 2.87 8.79 33.61
CA PHE A 295 2.62 8.06 34.86
C PHE A 295 3.81 7.17 35.27
N ILE A 296 4.43 6.47 34.31
CA ILE A 296 5.65 5.70 34.58
C ILE A 296 6.78 6.64 35.01
N SER A 297 6.95 7.77 34.32
CA SER A 297 8.00 8.75 34.63
C SER A 297 7.81 9.38 36.01
N MET A 298 6.58 9.78 36.36
CA MET A 298 6.32 10.42 37.65
C MET A 298 6.51 9.45 38.84
N THR A 299 6.22 8.16 38.65
CA THR A 299 6.41 7.13 39.69
C THR A 299 7.84 6.63 39.78
N LEU A 300 8.63 6.79 38.71
CA LEU A 300 10.06 6.49 38.70
C LEU A 300 10.87 7.59 39.38
N PHE A 301 10.58 8.85 39.08
CA PHE A 301 11.24 10.02 39.67
C PHE A 301 10.44 10.58 40.85
N PHE A 302 9.86 9.72 41.68
CA PHE A 302 8.94 10.16 42.71
C PHE A 302 9.65 11.02 43.77
N ARG A 303 9.09 12.20 44.09
CA ARG A 303 9.74 13.22 44.94
C ARG A 303 10.32 12.74 46.27
N THR A 304 9.79 11.67 46.88
CA THR A 304 10.29 11.16 48.17
C THR A 304 11.65 10.47 48.04
N GLU A 305 11.97 9.96 46.86
CA GLU A 305 13.25 9.33 46.54
C GLU A 305 14.24 10.32 45.91
N MET A 306 13.79 11.53 45.55
CA MET A 306 14.57 12.57 44.87
C MET A 306 15.15 13.57 45.88
N LYS A 307 16.44 13.44 46.20
CA LYS A 307 17.16 14.33 47.14
C LYS A 307 17.77 15.55 46.43
N LYS A 308 18.10 16.61 47.17
CA LYS A 308 18.71 17.85 46.63
C LYS A 308 19.98 18.23 47.38
N ASP A 309 20.73 17.23 47.84
CA ASP A 309 21.80 17.43 48.81
C ASP A 309 23.17 17.63 48.14
N ASN A 310 23.38 17.02 46.97
CA ASN A 310 24.65 17.04 46.26
C ASN A 310 24.46 17.13 44.73
N GLU A 311 25.58 17.32 44.01
CA GLU A 311 25.58 17.40 42.54
C GLU A 311 25.14 16.10 41.86
N THR A 312 25.33 14.96 42.54
CA THR A 312 24.98 13.63 42.03
C THR A 312 23.45 13.45 41.97
N ASP A 313 22.75 13.91 43.01
CA ASP A 313 21.30 13.97 43.07
C ASP A 313 20.76 14.99 42.05
N GLY A 314 21.42 16.14 41.91
CA GLY A 314 21.15 17.12 40.85
C GLY A 314 21.21 16.49 39.45
N GLY A 315 22.16 15.59 39.21
CA GLY A 315 22.28 14.83 37.97
C GLY A 315 21.05 13.97 37.63
N ILE A 316 20.34 13.43 38.63
CA ILE A 316 19.10 12.65 38.42
C ILE A 316 17.96 13.57 37.95
N PHE A 317 17.87 14.79 38.49
CA PHE A 317 16.93 15.82 38.01
C PHE A 317 17.24 16.25 36.57
N VAL A 318 18.52 16.44 36.21
CA VAL A 318 18.93 16.69 34.81
C VAL A 318 18.46 15.55 33.90
N GLY A 319 18.63 14.29 34.34
CA GLY A 319 18.16 13.10 33.61
C GLY A 319 16.64 13.10 33.39
N ALA A 320 15.85 13.44 34.41
CA ALA A 320 14.39 13.54 34.30
C ALA A 320 13.95 14.66 33.31
N LEU A 321 14.61 15.82 33.36
CA LEU A 321 14.34 16.93 32.44
C LEU A 321 14.72 16.58 31.00
N PHE A 322 15.89 15.95 30.81
CA PHE A 322 16.33 15.44 29.51
C PHE A 322 15.32 14.44 28.94
N PHE A 323 14.90 13.45 29.74
CA PHE A 323 13.89 12.49 29.30
C PHE A 323 12.57 13.17 28.91
N GLY A 324 12.15 14.21 29.63
CA GLY A 324 10.96 14.99 29.28
C GLY A 324 11.08 15.69 27.92
N VAL A 325 12.19 16.39 27.65
CA VAL A 325 12.43 17.05 26.36
C VAL A 325 12.45 16.00 25.23
N VAL A 326 13.15 14.89 25.47
CA VAL A 326 13.27 13.76 24.56
C VAL A 326 11.92 13.15 24.23
N MET A 327 11.10 12.85 25.22
CA MET A 327 9.80 12.21 25.03
C MET A 327 8.87 13.11 24.20
N VAL A 328 8.84 14.41 24.50
CA VAL A 328 8.06 15.39 23.74
C VAL A 328 8.56 15.52 22.29
N MET A 329 9.88 15.46 22.07
CA MET A 329 10.47 15.51 20.73
C MET A 329 10.18 14.25 19.91
N PHE A 330 10.34 13.05 20.49
CA PHE A 330 10.02 11.77 19.84
C PHE A 330 8.55 11.68 19.44
N ASN A 331 7.66 12.31 20.20
CA ASN A 331 6.24 12.37 19.87
C ASN A 331 5.99 13.03 18.50
N GLY A 332 6.86 13.95 18.07
CA GLY A 332 6.83 14.57 16.75
C GLY A 332 7.16 13.60 15.61
N MET A 333 7.89 12.50 15.86
CA MET A 333 8.27 11.52 14.84
C MET A 333 7.05 10.87 14.17
N SER A 334 5.94 10.75 14.90
CA SER A 334 4.66 10.22 14.38
C SER A 334 4.11 11.00 13.18
N GLU A 335 4.53 12.25 12.98
CA GLU A 335 4.14 13.08 11.84
C GLU A 335 4.73 12.59 10.51
N LEU A 336 5.86 11.89 10.56
CA LEU A 336 6.57 11.39 9.40
C LEU A 336 5.71 10.41 8.58
N PRO A 337 5.24 9.26 9.13
CA PRO A 337 4.42 8.32 8.37
C PRO A 337 3.07 8.92 7.94
N MET A 338 2.44 9.76 8.79
CA MET A 338 1.18 10.42 8.46
C MET A 338 1.30 11.38 7.27
N THR A 339 2.44 12.06 7.13
CA THR A 339 2.69 12.99 6.02
C THR A 339 2.91 12.24 4.71
N ILE A 340 3.72 11.16 4.73
CA ILE A 340 4.02 10.37 3.53
C ILE A 340 2.75 9.74 2.94
N TYR A 341 1.84 9.27 3.79
CA TYR A 341 0.57 8.71 3.34
C TYR A 341 -0.30 9.70 2.56
N LYS A 342 -0.19 11.01 2.86
CA LYS A 342 -0.94 12.07 2.16
C LYS A 342 -0.28 12.54 0.86
N LEU A 343 1.02 12.30 0.67
CA LEU A 343 1.79 12.83 -0.46
C LEU A 343 1.25 12.42 -1.85
N PRO A 344 0.84 11.17 -2.11
CA PRO A 344 0.34 10.79 -3.44
C PRO A 344 -0.89 11.61 -3.88
N VAL A 345 -1.85 11.80 -2.97
CA VAL A 345 -3.06 12.62 -3.23
C VAL A 345 -2.68 14.10 -3.38
N PHE A 346 -1.73 14.59 -2.57
CA PHE A 346 -1.22 15.95 -2.68
C PHE A 346 -0.59 16.21 -4.06
N TYR A 347 0.28 15.30 -4.55
CA TYR A 347 0.93 15.47 -5.86
C TYR A 347 -0.10 15.51 -6.98
N LYS A 348 -1.07 14.59 -6.99
CA LYS A 348 -2.19 14.60 -7.95
C LYS A 348 -2.90 15.97 -7.96
N GLN A 349 -3.33 16.46 -6.80
CA GLN A 349 -4.08 17.72 -6.70
C GLN A 349 -3.25 18.96 -7.02
N ARG A 350 -1.96 18.96 -6.65
CA ARG A 350 -1.01 20.03 -6.98
C ARG A 350 -0.79 20.13 -8.48
N ASP A 351 -0.60 19.00 -9.14
CA ASP A 351 -0.31 18.93 -10.58
C ASP A 351 -1.57 19.31 -11.38
N LEU A 352 -2.77 18.99 -10.87
CA LEU A 352 -4.07 19.46 -11.37
C LEU A 352 -4.43 20.89 -10.97
N ARG A 353 -3.53 21.63 -10.31
CA ARG A 353 -3.71 23.05 -9.92
C ARG A 353 -4.90 23.32 -9.00
N PHE A 354 -5.26 22.40 -8.10
CA PHE A 354 -6.35 22.65 -7.14
C PHE A 354 -6.00 23.74 -6.13
N PHE A 355 -4.77 23.72 -5.61
CA PHE A 355 -4.29 24.70 -4.65
C PHE A 355 -2.76 24.83 -4.70
N PRO A 356 -2.19 25.98 -4.28
CA PRO A 356 -0.75 26.10 -4.13
C PRO A 356 -0.24 25.34 -2.88
N PRO A 357 1.01 24.87 -2.86
CA PRO A 357 1.56 24.09 -1.74
C PRO A 357 1.48 24.78 -0.37
N TRP A 358 1.63 26.11 -0.30
CA TRP A 358 1.54 26.85 0.97
C TRP A 358 0.14 26.80 1.59
N ALA A 359 -0.93 26.75 0.76
CA ALA A 359 -2.31 26.66 1.24
C ALA A 359 -2.61 25.30 1.86
N TYR A 360 -1.84 24.27 1.49
CA TYR A 360 -1.86 22.95 2.11
C TYR A 360 -0.99 22.87 3.36
N ALA A 361 0.21 23.46 3.32
CA ALA A 361 1.19 23.36 4.40
C ALA A 361 0.77 24.14 5.66
N ILE A 362 0.22 25.35 5.53
CA ILE A 362 -0.13 26.21 6.68
C ILE A 362 -1.19 25.55 7.59
N PRO A 363 -2.33 25.03 7.08
CA PRO A 363 -3.33 24.41 7.93
C PRO A 363 -2.81 23.15 8.64
N SER A 364 -1.95 22.38 7.99
CA SER A 364 -1.32 21.18 8.58
C SER A 364 -0.48 21.52 9.82
N TRP A 365 0.03 22.74 9.92
CA TRP A 365 0.74 23.23 11.09
C TRP A 365 -0.19 23.84 12.14
N ILE A 366 -1.02 24.81 11.75
CA ILE A 366 -1.83 25.59 12.69
C ILE A 366 -2.85 24.71 13.43
N LEU A 367 -3.53 23.79 12.73
CA LEU A 367 -4.56 22.95 13.33
C LEU A 367 -4.02 21.96 14.36
N LYS A 368 -2.70 21.72 14.37
CA LYS A 368 -2.06 20.83 15.34
C LYS A 368 -1.64 21.54 16.63
N LEU A 369 -1.64 22.87 16.66
CA LEU A 369 -1.31 23.62 17.88
C LEU A 369 -2.19 23.19 19.07
N PRO A 370 -3.54 23.14 18.98
CA PRO A 370 -4.38 22.71 20.10
C PRO A 370 -4.05 21.29 20.60
N VAL A 371 -3.75 20.36 19.69
CA VAL A 371 -3.37 18.99 20.05
C VAL A 371 -2.05 18.99 20.83
N THR A 372 -1.06 19.77 20.40
CA THR A 372 0.20 19.94 21.13
C THR A 372 0.00 20.57 22.51
N PHE A 373 -0.90 21.54 22.66
CA PHE A 373 -1.25 22.09 23.98
C PHE A 373 -1.76 20.99 24.91
N VAL A 374 -2.64 20.10 24.44
CA VAL A 374 -3.15 18.97 25.23
C VAL A 374 -2.04 17.97 25.57
N GLU A 375 -1.25 17.53 24.58
CA GLU A 375 -0.15 16.58 24.77
C GLU A 375 0.85 17.09 25.83
N VAL A 376 1.29 18.34 25.70
CA VAL A 376 2.27 18.93 26.62
C VAL A 376 1.65 19.21 27.98
N SER A 377 0.35 19.54 28.05
CA SER A 377 -0.34 19.74 29.33
C SER A 377 -0.33 18.45 30.13
N ILE A 378 -0.67 17.34 29.50
CA ILE A 378 -0.65 16.02 30.14
C ILE A 378 0.74 15.71 30.66
N TRP A 379 1.79 15.90 29.86
CA TRP A 379 3.15 15.64 30.30
C TRP A 379 3.56 16.53 31.48
N VAL A 380 3.45 17.85 31.35
CA VAL A 380 3.98 18.80 32.33
C VAL A 380 3.17 18.79 33.62
N PHE A 381 1.84 18.87 33.56
CA PHE A 381 1.04 18.97 34.77
C PHE A 381 1.03 17.67 35.59
N VAL A 382 1.14 16.50 34.95
CA VAL A 382 1.23 15.21 35.66
C VAL A 382 2.60 15.02 36.30
N THR A 383 3.69 15.38 35.61
CA THR A 383 5.05 15.09 36.08
C THR A 383 5.62 16.17 37.02
N TYR A 384 5.32 17.45 36.79
CA TYR A 384 6.13 18.54 37.34
C TYR A 384 6.23 18.55 38.88
N TYR A 385 5.09 18.56 39.56
CA TYR A 385 5.05 18.60 41.03
C TYR A 385 5.35 17.25 41.68
N VAL A 386 5.04 16.15 41.00
CA VAL A 386 5.26 14.79 41.52
C VAL A 386 6.74 14.42 41.51
N ILE A 387 7.50 14.91 40.52
CA ILE A 387 8.95 14.73 40.45
C ILE A 387 9.70 15.56 41.51
N GLY A 388 9.11 16.67 41.94
CA GLY A 388 9.70 17.56 42.95
C GLY A 388 10.55 18.69 42.37
N PHE A 389 10.22 19.16 41.15
CA PHE A 389 10.76 20.41 40.60
C PHE A 389 10.39 21.63 41.47
N ASP A 390 11.04 22.78 41.24
CA ASP A 390 10.79 23.99 42.03
C ASP A 390 9.30 24.37 42.01
N PRO A 391 8.62 24.54 43.16
CA PRO A 391 7.15 24.67 43.21
C PRO A 391 6.62 26.02 42.69
N ASN A 392 7.47 26.87 42.11
CA ASN A 392 7.07 28.16 41.58
C ASN A 392 6.18 28.03 40.33
N VAL A 393 4.94 28.52 40.42
CA VAL A 393 3.96 28.53 39.31
C VAL A 393 4.50 29.20 38.04
N GLY A 394 5.29 30.27 38.17
CA GLY A 394 5.91 30.93 37.03
C GLY A 394 6.92 30.04 36.29
N ARG A 395 7.67 29.20 37.00
CA ARG A 395 8.62 28.25 36.40
C ARG A 395 7.92 27.07 35.73
N LEU A 396 6.79 26.63 36.29
CA LEU A 396 5.92 25.64 35.65
C LEU A 396 5.44 26.14 34.28
N PHE A 397 4.90 27.36 34.19
CA PHE A 397 4.41 27.90 32.93
C PHE A 397 5.53 28.18 31.92
N LYS A 398 6.73 28.54 32.40
CA LYS A 398 7.93 28.64 31.58
C LYS A 398 8.33 27.29 30.97
N GLN A 399 8.34 26.23 31.77
CA GLN A 399 8.61 24.87 31.28
C GLN A 399 7.53 24.39 30.31
N PHE A 400 6.26 24.67 30.61
CA PHE A 400 5.13 24.37 29.74
C PHE A 400 5.27 25.02 28.35
N LEU A 401 5.55 26.33 28.31
CA LEU A 401 5.73 27.06 27.06
C LEU A 401 6.93 26.53 26.26
N LEU A 402 8.03 26.19 26.93
CA LEU A 402 9.20 25.64 26.27
C LEU A 402 8.90 24.26 25.65
N MET A 403 8.21 23.38 26.38
CA MET A 403 7.85 22.05 25.88
C MET A 403 6.88 22.11 24.68
N ILE A 404 5.98 23.11 24.63
CA ILE A 404 5.15 23.37 23.44
C ILE A 404 6.03 23.66 22.23
N LEU A 405 7.02 24.54 22.37
CA LEU A 405 7.92 24.89 21.27
C LEU A 405 8.81 23.73 20.84
N VAL A 406 9.26 22.88 21.77
CA VAL A 406 9.99 21.65 21.44
C VAL A 406 9.11 20.71 20.60
N ASN A 407 7.87 20.48 21.00
CA ASN A 407 6.93 19.63 20.25
C ASN A 407 6.64 20.18 18.84
N GLN A 408 6.43 21.49 18.73
CA GLN A 408 6.18 22.16 17.45
C GLN A 408 7.40 22.11 16.52
N MET A 409 8.59 22.38 17.06
CA MET A 409 9.85 22.27 16.34
C MET A 409 10.04 20.84 15.83
N ALA A 410 9.88 19.83 16.69
CA ALA A 410 10.02 18.43 16.32
C ALA A 410 9.02 18.03 15.22
N SER A 411 7.74 18.37 15.40
CA SER A 411 6.69 18.08 14.42
C SER A 411 6.99 18.72 13.05
N SER A 412 7.48 19.97 13.03
CA SER A 412 7.86 20.66 11.79
C SER A 412 9.07 20.02 11.10
N LEU A 413 10.08 19.59 11.87
CA LEU A 413 11.25 18.88 11.37
C LEU A 413 10.85 17.57 10.68
N PHE A 414 10.01 16.75 11.31
CA PHE A 414 9.62 15.45 10.74
C PHE A 414 8.70 15.57 9.53
N ARG A 415 7.84 16.60 9.46
CA ARG A 415 7.08 16.91 8.22
C ARG A 415 8.01 17.29 7.07
N PHE A 416 9.01 18.12 7.36
CA PHE A 416 10.01 18.50 6.38
C PHE A 416 10.79 17.29 5.86
N ILE A 417 11.29 16.43 6.76
CA ILE A 417 11.98 15.19 6.40
C ILE A 417 11.07 14.26 5.59
N ALA A 418 9.79 14.14 5.95
CA ALA A 418 8.83 13.35 5.19
C ALA A 418 8.63 13.88 3.75
N ALA A 419 8.50 15.20 3.58
CA ALA A 419 8.37 15.81 2.25
C ALA A 419 9.63 15.68 1.40
N MET A 420 10.82 15.74 1.99
CA MET A 420 12.08 15.50 1.28
C MET A 420 12.25 14.02 0.90
N GLY A 421 11.99 13.15 1.88
CA GLY A 421 12.20 11.71 1.80
C GLY A 421 11.20 10.98 0.91
N ARG A 422 9.96 11.52 0.74
CA ARG A 422 8.85 11.10 -0.15
C ARG A 422 8.40 9.62 -0.09
N THR A 423 9.19 8.76 0.52
CA THR A 423 9.04 7.31 0.71
C THR A 423 9.40 6.99 2.15
N MET A 424 8.77 5.95 2.71
CA MET A 424 8.91 5.62 4.12
C MET A 424 10.35 5.24 4.51
N GLY A 425 11.00 4.38 3.71
CA GLY A 425 12.35 3.90 4.01
C GLY A 425 13.38 5.03 4.06
N VAL A 426 13.36 5.93 3.08
CA VAL A 426 14.28 7.09 3.03
C VAL A 426 13.98 8.05 4.17
N ALA A 427 12.71 8.41 4.38
CA ALA A 427 12.33 9.36 5.41
C ALA A 427 12.64 8.85 6.83
N ASN A 428 12.32 7.60 7.17
CA ASN A 428 12.65 7.02 8.49
C ASN A 428 14.16 7.04 8.76
N THR A 429 14.94 6.82 7.71
CA THR A 429 16.40 6.81 7.81
C THR A 429 16.95 8.21 8.07
N PHE A 430 16.55 9.21 7.28
CA PHE A 430 16.93 10.61 7.52
C PHE A 430 16.37 11.15 8.86
N GLY A 431 15.17 10.74 9.26
CA GLY A 431 14.56 11.10 10.53
C GLY A 431 15.34 10.58 11.74
N SER A 432 15.77 9.30 11.69
CA SER A 432 16.60 8.69 12.72
C SER A 432 17.98 9.34 12.78
N PHE A 433 18.58 9.63 11.63
CA PHE A 433 19.86 10.35 11.54
C PHE A 433 19.77 11.78 12.13
N ALA A 434 18.70 12.52 11.80
CA ALA A 434 18.49 13.86 12.34
C ALA A 434 18.34 13.83 13.87
N LEU A 435 17.54 12.91 14.41
CA LEU A 435 17.40 12.73 15.85
C LEU A 435 18.72 12.42 16.53
N LEU A 436 19.47 11.49 15.95
CA LEU A 436 20.77 11.08 16.44
C LEU A 436 21.73 12.26 16.56
N LEU A 437 21.83 13.11 15.53
CA LEU A 437 22.63 14.34 15.58
C LEU A 437 22.13 15.29 16.65
N LEU A 438 20.81 15.52 16.74
CA LEU A 438 20.21 16.39 17.75
C LEU A 438 20.53 15.92 19.17
N PHE A 439 20.48 14.61 19.41
CA PHE A 439 20.77 13.99 20.70
C PHE A 439 22.23 14.11 21.10
N ALA A 440 23.13 13.68 20.21
CA ALA A 440 24.54 13.66 20.50
C ALA A 440 25.09 15.09 20.65
N LEU A 441 24.56 16.06 19.90
CA LEU A 441 24.93 17.49 19.98
C LEU A 441 24.03 18.30 20.92
N GLY A 442 23.18 17.66 21.72
CA GLY A 442 22.26 18.32 22.65
C GLY A 442 22.89 18.79 23.97
N GLY A 443 24.18 18.50 24.19
CA GLY A 443 24.93 18.86 25.41
C GLY A 443 24.80 17.86 26.56
N PHE A 444 23.75 17.03 26.59
CA PHE A 444 23.54 16.05 27.67
C PHE A 444 24.36 14.77 27.47
N VAL A 445 24.41 14.25 26.24
CA VAL A 445 25.14 13.02 25.90
C VAL A 445 26.63 13.29 25.76
N LEU A 446 26.98 14.38 25.06
CA LEU A 446 28.34 14.87 24.90
C LEU A 446 28.40 16.29 25.45
N SER A 447 29.21 16.49 26.49
CA SER A 447 29.45 17.83 27.04
C SER A 447 30.08 18.74 26.00
N ARG A 448 29.70 20.03 26.02
CA ARG A 448 30.23 21.06 25.11
C ARG A 448 31.76 21.09 25.09
N ASP A 449 32.38 20.97 26.25
CA ASP A 449 33.84 21.08 26.39
C ASP A 449 34.59 19.90 25.75
N ASP A 450 33.89 18.79 25.55
CA ASP A 450 34.40 17.58 24.89
C ASP A 450 34.01 17.50 23.41
N VAL A 451 33.18 18.42 22.91
CA VAL A 451 32.88 18.55 21.48
C VAL A 451 34.13 19.05 20.75
N LYS A 452 34.62 18.25 19.80
CA LYS A 452 35.79 18.62 18.99
C LYS A 452 35.55 19.92 18.21
N HIS A 453 36.62 20.69 18.00
CA HIS A 453 36.54 21.99 17.34
C HIS A 453 35.86 21.96 15.96
N TRP A 454 36.02 20.88 15.18
CA TRP A 454 35.37 20.72 13.88
C TRP A 454 33.88 20.37 13.94
N TRP A 455 33.35 19.97 15.11
CA TRP A 455 31.93 19.65 15.33
C TRP A 455 31.19 20.71 16.15
N ILE A 456 31.88 21.76 16.61
CA ILE A 456 31.27 22.80 17.47
C ILE A 456 30.12 23.55 16.77
N TRP A 457 30.17 23.71 15.45
CA TRP A 457 29.05 24.31 14.68
C TRP A 457 27.79 23.43 14.76
N GLY A 458 27.96 22.11 14.83
CA GLY A 458 26.89 21.14 15.05
C GLY A 458 26.17 21.38 16.36
N TYR A 459 26.92 21.59 17.44
CA TYR A 459 26.38 21.97 18.76
C TYR A 459 25.54 23.25 18.68
N TRP A 460 26.03 24.30 18.02
CA TRP A 460 25.32 25.57 17.88
C TRP A 460 24.10 25.54 16.94
N SER A 461 24.08 24.58 16.01
CA SER A 461 22.95 24.38 15.09
C SER A 461 21.89 23.43 15.64
N SER A 462 22.12 22.77 16.78
CA SER A 462 21.17 21.81 17.37
C SER A 462 20.05 22.49 18.16
N PRO A 463 18.77 22.41 17.74
CA PRO A 463 17.63 22.83 18.55
C PRO A 463 17.60 22.24 19.96
N LEU A 464 18.09 21.00 20.13
CA LEU A 464 18.01 20.30 21.40
C LEU A 464 18.92 20.93 22.46
N MET A 465 20.08 21.47 22.06
CA MET A 465 20.98 22.20 22.96
C MET A 465 20.28 23.42 23.57
N TYR A 466 19.58 24.20 22.75
CA TYR A 466 18.80 25.35 23.20
C TYR A 466 17.64 24.96 24.11
N ALA A 467 16.94 23.86 23.80
CA ALA A 467 15.89 23.32 24.64
C ALA A 467 16.44 22.90 26.01
N MET A 468 17.49 22.09 26.03
CA MET A 468 18.11 21.59 27.26
C MET A 468 18.62 22.72 28.13
N ASN A 469 19.38 23.66 27.57
CA ASN A 469 19.92 24.78 28.33
C ASN A 469 18.79 25.65 28.93
N ALA A 470 17.72 25.91 28.18
CA ALA A 470 16.57 26.68 28.68
C ALA A 470 15.78 25.94 29.78
N VAL A 471 15.57 24.63 29.67
CA VAL A 471 14.93 23.83 30.72
C VAL A 471 15.77 23.83 32.00
N LEU A 472 17.08 23.59 31.89
CA LEU A 472 17.98 23.51 33.03
C LEU A 472 18.06 24.84 33.78
N VAL A 473 18.28 25.95 33.06
CA VAL A 473 18.32 27.30 33.64
C VAL A 473 16.98 27.66 34.28
N ASN A 474 15.85 27.18 33.75
CA ASN A 474 14.53 27.39 34.35
C ASN A 474 14.32 26.61 35.66
N GLU A 475 14.91 25.42 35.82
CA GLU A 475 14.79 24.65 37.06
C GLU A 475 15.85 25.03 38.10
N PHE A 476 17.12 25.01 37.73
CA PHE A 476 18.25 25.15 38.66
C PHE A 476 18.48 26.57 39.19
N ASN A 477 17.90 27.60 38.55
CA ASN A 477 17.81 28.93 39.16
C ASN A 477 16.72 29.05 40.26
N GLY A 478 15.99 27.95 40.52
CA GLY A 478 14.92 27.83 41.51
C GLY A 478 15.36 28.14 42.94
N LYS A 479 14.41 28.47 43.81
CA LYS A 479 14.71 28.71 45.23
C LYS A 479 15.23 27.44 45.90
N SER A 480 14.79 26.26 45.45
CA SER A 480 15.22 24.97 46.02
C SER A 480 16.67 24.57 45.72
N TRP A 481 17.37 25.31 44.86
CA TRP A 481 18.73 24.97 44.38
C TRP A 481 19.77 26.04 44.75
N ARG A 482 19.39 27.05 45.56
CA ARG A 482 20.22 28.20 45.92
C ARG A 482 21.14 27.97 47.11
N HIS A 483 21.02 26.86 47.82
CA HIS A 483 21.94 26.51 48.89
C HIS A 483 23.29 26.08 48.33
N ILE A 484 24.34 26.17 49.15
CA ILE A 484 25.70 25.81 48.80
C ILE A 484 25.94 24.36 49.22
N ALA A 485 26.54 23.55 48.35
CA ALA A 485 26.87 22.16 48.67
C ALA A 485 27.94 22.07 49.77
N PRO A 486 28.07 20.95 50.51
CA PRO A 486 28.98 20.82 51.65
C PRO A 486 30.46 21.18 51.37
N ASN A 487 30.90 21.08 50.11
CA ASN A 487 32.26 21.40 49.65
C ASN A 487 32.31 22.45 48.50
N GLY A 488 31.22 23.20 48.25
CA GLY A 488 31.11 24.12 47.11
C GLY A 488 31.34 25.59 47.47
N THR A 489 31.73 26.42 46.49
CA THR A 489 31.84 27.89 46.61
C THR A 489 30.72 28.64 45.86
N GLU A 490 29.93 27.94 45.06
CA GLU A 490 28.84 28.48 44.23
C GLU A 490 27.48 27.85 44.63
N PRO A 491 26.34 28.46 44.26
CA PRO A 491 25.03 27.84 44.45
C PRO A 491 24.97 26.46 43.80
N LEU A 492 24.34 25.48 44.48
CA LEU A 492 24.26 24.10 44.01
C LEU A 492 23.67 24.00 42.59
N GLY A 493 22.67 24.82 42.27
CA GLY A 493 22.08 24.87 40.94
C GLY A 493 23.06 25.27 39.84
N ASP A 494 23.90 26.29 40.09
CA ASP A 494 24.92 26.73 39.12
C ASP A 494 26.02 25.69 38.97
N ALA A 495 26.42 25.05 40.08
CA ALA A 495 27.39 23.97 40.07
C ALA A 495 26.91 22.76 39.25
N VAL A 496 25.64 22.36 39.37
CA VAL A 496 25.04 21.25 38.59
C VAL A 496 24.96 21.57 37.10
N VAL A 497 24.62 22.82 36.74
CA VAL A 497 24.53 23.22 35.32
C VAL A 497 25.92 23.30 34.69
N LYS A 498 26.90 23.88 35.39
CA LYS A 498 28.29 23.97 34.93
C LYS A 498 28.99 22.61 34.86
N SER A 499 28.75 21.71 35.81
CA SER A 499 29.36 20.38 35.81
C SER A 499 28.95 19.52 34.62
N ARG A 500 27.81 19.84 33.99
CA ARG A 500 27.32 19.22 32.75
C ARG A 500 27.66 20.01 31.47
N GLY A 501 28.46 21.08 31.56
CA GLY A 501 28.89 21.89 30.40
C GLY A 501 27.83 22.84 29.84
N PHE A 502 26.76 23.12 30.59
CA PHE A 502 25.70 24.06 30.19
C PHE A 502 25.92 25.46 30.76
N PHE A 503 25.15 26.43 30.27
CA PHE A 503 25.31 27.83 30.65
C PHE A 503 24.33 28.20 31.78
N PRO A 504 24.80 28.65 32.95
CA PRO A 504 23.92 28.91 34.10
C PRO A 504 23.11 30.22 33.97
N GLU A 505 23.47 31.13 33.07
CA GLU A 505 22.88 32.47 33.07
C GLU A 505 21.39 32.48 32.65
N ALA A 506 20.56 33.18 33.42
CA ALA A 506 19.11 33.27 33.21
C ALA A 506 18.66 33.74 31.80
N LYS A 507 19.51 34.49 31.08
CA LYS A 507 19.25 34.94 29.70
C LYS A 507 19.06 33.79 28.70
N TRP A 508 19.68 32.63 28.95
CA TRP A 508 19.61 31.47 28.07
C TRP A 508 18.23 30.85 27.94
N TYR A 509 17.34 31.10 28.90
CA TYR A 509 15.92 30.74 28.77
C TYR A 509 15.27 31.43 27.57
N TRP A 510 15.44 32.74 27.43
CA TRP A 510 14.84 33.52 26.34
C TRP A 510 15.51 33.27 24.99
N ILE A 511 16.84 33.04 25.00
CA ILE A 511 17.58 32.63 23.81
C ILE A 511 17.04 31.29 23.30
N GLY A 512 16.87 30.31 24.20
CA GLY A 512 16.37 29.00 23.82
C GLY A 512 14.93 29.05 23.30
N LEU A 513 14.07 29.85 23.93
CA LEU A 513 12.71 30.09 23.47
C LEU A 513 12.66 30.71 22.05
N GLY A 514 13.45 31.75 21.81
CA GLY A 514 13.54 32.39 20.49
C GLY A 514 14.11 31.47 19.41
N ALA A 515 15.15 30.69 19.75
CA ALA A 515 15.75 29.73 18.83
C ALA A 515 14.78 28.63 18.40
N LEU A 516 14.05 28.02 19.35
CA LEU A 516 13.06 26.97 19.04
C LEU A 516 11.93 27.49 18.14
N PHE A 517 11.46 28.71 18.38
CA PHE A 517 10.47 29.35 17.51
C PHE A 517 11.03 29.61 16.10
N GLY A 518 12.27 30.10 16.01
CA GLY A 518 12.96 30.29 14.73
C GLY A 518 13.10 29.00 13.92
N PHE A 519 13.55 27.91 14.55
CA PHE A 519 13.65 26.59 13.91
C PHE A 519 12.29 26.09 13.42
N THR A 520 11.22 26.28 14.22
CA THR A 520 9.86 25.90 13.82
C THR A 520 9.42 26.60 12.53
N ILE A 521 9.71 27.90 12.38
CA ILE A 521 9.40 28.65 11.16
C ILE A 521 10.24 28.12 9.99
N VAL A 522 11.55 27.96 10.17
CA VAL A 522 12.46 27.50 9.12
C VAL A 522 12.03 26.15 8.57
N PHE A 523 11.76 25.17 9.42
CA PHE A 523 11.34 23.83 8.97
C PHE A 523 9.99 23.85 8.25
N ASN A 524 9.02 24.67 8.69
CA ASN A 524 7.74 24.80 7.97
C ASN A 524 7.90 25.50 6.60
N VAL A 525 8.81 26.46 6.46
CA VAL A 525 9.15 27.07 5.17
C VAL A 525 9.81 26.03 4.26
N CYS A 526 10.82 25.30 4.76
CA CYS A 526 11.49 24.23 4.02
C CYS A 526 10.52 23.10 3.62
N TYR A 527 9.57 22.75 4.48
CA TYR A 527 8.48 21.82 4.17
C TYR A 527 7.64 22.32 2.98
N THR A 528 7.23 23.58 3.00
CA THR A 528 6.46 24.20 1.92
C THR A 528 7.24 24.23 0.60
N LEU A 529 8.53 24.56 0.64
CA LEU A 529 9.41 24.55 -0.54
C LEU A 529 9.61 23.14 -1.10
N SER A 530 9.77 22.15 -0.22
CA SER A 530 9.92 20.73 -0.61
C SER A 530 8.69 20.24 -1.37
N LEU A 531 7.49 20.57 -0.87
CA LEU A 531 6.22 20.25 -1.55
C LEU A 531 6.06 20.97 -2.89
N HIS A 532 6.67 22.15 -3.05
CA HIS A 532 6.62 22.93 -4.29
C HIS A 532 7.53 22.37 -5.38
N PHE A 533 8.77 22.03 -5.04
CA PHE A 533 9.81 21.68 -6.02
C PHE A 533 10.01 20.18 -6.25
N LEU A 534 9.70 19.32 -5.27
CA LEU A 534 9.96 17.88 -5.40
C LEU A 534 8.79 17.14 -6.04
N ASN A 535 9.11 16.13 -6.85
CA ASN A 535 8.17 15.20 -7.47
C ASN A 535 8.33 13.78 -6.87
N PRO A 536 7.39 12.85 -7.08
CA PRO A 536 7.53 11.45 -6.68
C PRO A 536 8.84 10.81 -7.20
N PHE A 537 9.40 9.83 -6.47
CA PHE A 537 10.67 9.16 -6.83
C PHE A 537 10.57 8.20 -8.04
N GLY A 538 9.38 7.94 -8.57
CA GLY A 538 9.19 7.03 -9.70
C GLY A 538 8.16 7.57 -10.70
N LYS A 539 8.35 7.26 -11.97
CA LYS A 539 7.31 7.34 -13.01
C LYS A 539 6.70 5.95 -13.17
N PRO A 540 5.36 5.81 -13.21
CA PRO A 540 4.75 4.55 -13.61
C PRO A 540 5.07 4.33 -15.09
N GLN A 541 6.06 3.49 -15.38
CA GLN A 541 6.35 3.02 -16.73
C GLN A 541 6.18 1.51 -16.72
N ALA A 542 5.25 1.02 -17.55
CA ALA A 542 5.17 -0.39 -17.88
C ALA A 542 6.40 -0.75 -18.72
N LEU A 543 6.98 -1.93 -18.47
CA LEU A 543 8.01 -2.50 -19.33
C LEU A 543 7.40 -2.75 -20.71
N VAL A 544 7.85 -2.00 -21.71
CA VAL A 544 7.59 -2.31 -23.11
C VAL A 544 8.53 -3.48 -23.47
N PRO A 545 8.02 -4.60 -24.00
CA PRO A 545 8.90 -5.63 -24.54
C PRO A 545 9.75 -5.02 -25.66
N ASP A 546 11.06 -5.21 -25.60
CA ASP A 546 11.95 -4.91 -26.72
C ASP A 546 11.60 -5.88 -27.86
N ASP A 547 10.73 -5.45 -28.76
CA ASP A 547 10.43 -6.14 -30.03
C ASP A 547 11.51 -5.87 -31.10
N ASP A 548 12.71 -5.40 -30.70
CA ASP A 548 13.89 -5.34 -31.57
C ASP A 548 14.46 -6.75 -31.77
N ASP A 549 13.73 -7.58 -32.51
CA ASP A 549 14.31 -8.67 -33.28
C ASP A 549 15.28 -8.03 -34.30
N ASN A 550 16.55 -7.95 -33.91
CA ASN A 550 17.66 -7.80 -34.84
C ASN A 550 17.65 -8.99 -35.81
N GLU A 551 16.96 -8.83 -36.94
CA GLU A 551 16.92 -9.76 -38.07
C GLU A 551 18.29 -9.97 -38.78
N ASN A 552 19.42 -9.64 -38.16
CA ASN A 552 20.75 -9.71 -38.80
C ASN A 552 21.84 -10.49 -38.05
N SER A 553 21.50 -11.35 -37.08
CA SER A 553 22.54 -12.14 -36.40
C SER A 553 22.07 -13.50 -35.91
N SER A 554 21.62 -14.37 -36.82
CA SER A 554 21.51 -15.82 -36.54
C SER A 554 21.43 -16.67 -37.83
N THR A 555 22.14 -16.29 -38.89
CA THR A 555 22.22 -17.06 -40.15
C THR A 555 23.58 -17.76 -40.33
N GLN A 556 24.22 -18.21 -39.25
CA GLN A 556 25.39 -19.10 -39.34
C GLN A 556 25.43 -20.05 -38.15
N GLN A 557 24.68 -21.15 -38.21
CA GLN A 557 25.02 -22.48 -37.68
C GLN A 557 23.77 -23.37 -37.67
N LEU A 558 23.34 -23.86 -38.83
CA LEU A 558 22.60 -25.13 -38.97
C LEU A 558 22.40 -25.44 -40.46
N SER A 559 23.52 -25.68 -41.14
CA SER A 559 23.54 -26.24 -42.49
C SER A 559 24.34 -27.53 -42.45
N HIS A 560 23.72 -28.63 -42.02
CA HIS A 560 24.06 -29.99 -42.45
C HIS A 560 22.96 -30.94 -41.97
N VAL A 561 22.05 -31.28 -42.88
CA VAL A 561 21.48 -32.62 -43.18
C VAL A 561 20.23 -32.34 -44.02
N VAL A 562 20.40 -32.30 -45.34
CA VAL A 562 19.29 -32.37 -46.30
C VAL A 562 19.22 -33.83 -46.74
N GLY A 563 18.19 -34.54 -46.25
CA GLY A 563 17.71 -35.78 -46.81
C GLY A 563 16.31 -35.55 -47.36
N ASN A 564 16.14 -35.78 -48.66
CA ASN A 564 14.90 -35.60 -49.42
C ASN A 564 13.72 -36.38 -48.82
N GLY A 565 12.57 -35.72 -48.70
CA GLY A 565 11.27 -36.33 -48.39
C GLY A 565 10.13 -35.33 -48.62
N ILE A 566 9.12 -35.79 -49.34
CA ILE A 566 8.03 -35.02 -49.96
C ILE A 566 7.06 -34.44 -48.93
N SER A 567 6.45 -33.32 -49.33
CA SER A 567 5.45 -32.50 -48.64
C SER A 567 4.29 -33.30 -48.04
N GLU A 568 4.17 -33.28 -46.72
CA GLU A 568 2.90 -33.43 -46.01
C GLU A 568 2.76 -32.27 -45.01
N THR A 569 1.60 -31.62 -45.05
CA THR A 569 1.14 -30.62 -44.08
C THR A 569 1.34 -31.12 -42.64
N PRO A 570 1.94 -30.35 -41.71
CA PRO A 570 2.01 -30.78 -40.33
C PRO A 570 0.63 -30.61 -39.68
N GLU A 571 -0.08 -31.72 -39.50
CA GLU A 571 -1.11 -31.80 -38.47
C GLU A 571 -0.47 -31.44 -37.12
N VAL A 572 -1.05 -30.45 -36.45
CA VAL A 572 -0.64 -30.05 -35.09
C VAL A 572 -0.99 -31.21 -34.16
N GLN A 573 -0.03 -32.10 -33.91
CA GLN A 573 -0.11 -33.06 -32.82
C GLN A 573 -0.30 -32.29 -31.52
N LYS A 574 -1.46 -32.49 -30.87
CA LYS A 574 -1.75 -31.98 -29.51
C LYS A 574 -0.66 -32.48 -28.55
N ARG A 575 0.36 -31.67 -28.28
CA ARG A 575 1.35 -31.93 -27.23
C ARG A 575 0.61 -31.92 -25.90
N GLY A 576 0.49 -33.08 -25.25
CA GLY A 576 0.03 -33.15 -23.86
C GLY A 576 1.09 -32.58 -22.92
N MET A 577 0.65 -32.08 -21.77
CA MET A 577 1.54 -31.54 -20.73
C MET A 577 2.59 -32.59 -20.30
N VAL A 578 3.83 -32.15 -20.01
CA VAL A 578 4.93 -33.01 -19.55
C VAL A 578 4.59 -33.78 -18.27
N LEU A 579 3.83 -33.16 -17.37
CA LEU A 579 3.33 -33.80 -16.16
C LEU A 579 1.86 -34.23 -16.36
N PRO A 580 1.54 -35.52 -16.19
CA PRO A 580 0.16 -35.98 -16.27
C PRO A 580 -0.65 -35.42 -15.09
N PHE A 581 -1.94 -35.20 -15.30
CA PHE A 581 -2.91 -34.90 -14.25
C PHE A 581 -4.17 -35.73 -14.46
N GLU A 582 -4.92 -36.00 -13.40
CA GLU A 582 -6.20 -36.70 -13.49
C GLU A 582 -7.35 -35.68 -13.59
N PRO A 583 -8.17 -35.71 -14.66
CA PRO A 583 -9.30 -34.80 -14.79
C PRO A 583 -10.40 -35.11 -13.76
N HIS A 584 -10.81 -34.11 -12.96
CA HIS A 584 -11.82 -34.28 -11.91
C HIS A 584 -13.03 -33.37 -12.12
N SER A 585 -14.24 -33.90 -11.91
CA SER A 585 -15.48 -33.11 -11.84
C SER A 585 -15.74 -32.60 -10.41
N LEU A 586 -16.36 -31.43 -10.30
CA LEU A 586 -16.87 -30.87 -9.05
C LEU A 586 -18.40 -30.85 -9.11
N THR A 587 -19.07 -31.47 -8.15
CA THR A 587 -20.54 -31.42 -8.02
C THR A 587 -20.91 -30.81 -6.68
N PHE A 588 -21.95 -29.99 -6.65
CA PHE A 588 -22.50 -29.41 -5.45
C PHE A 588 -24.03 -29.44 -5.51
N ASP A 589 -24.66 -29.81 -4.40
CA ASP A 589 -26.10 -30.03 -4.33
C ASP A 589 -26.71 -29.32 -3.13
N ASP A 590 -27.72 -28.49 -3.40
CA ASP A 590 -28.47 -27.68 -2.44
C ASP A 590 -27.58 -26.90 -1.43
N VAL A 591 -26.50 -26.29 -1.92
CA VAL A 591 -25.56 -25.53 -1.09
C VAL A 591 -26.20 -24.25 -0.55
N VAL A 592 -26.20 -24.11 0.78
CA VAL A 592 -26.69 -22.94 1.50
C VAL A 592 -25.53 -22.28 2.23
N TYR A 593 -25.43 -20.95 2.14
CA TYR A 593 -24.46 -20.18 2.92
C TYR A 593 -25.16 -19.04 3.64
N SER A 594 -24.92 -18.96 4.96
CA SER A 594 -25.49 -17.93 5.82
C SER A 594 -24.44 -17.30 6.73
N VAL A 595 -24.63 -16.02 7.03
CA VAL A 595 -23.79 -15.26 7.97
C VAL A 595 -24.66 -14.66 9.07
N ASP A 596 -24.07 -14.36 10.22
CA ASP A 596 -24.80 -13.66 11.29
C ASP A 596 -25.28 -12.29 10.78
N MET A 597 -26.50 -11.90 11.18
CA MET A 597 -27.10 -10.67 10.67
C MET A 597 -26.27 -9.43 11.06
N PRO A 598 -25.87 -8.57 10.10
CA PRO A 598 -25.10 -7.37 10.39
C PRO A 598 -25.83 -6.45 11.37
N GLN A 599 -25.09 -5.83 12.30
CA GLN A 599 -25.67 -4.92 13.31
C GLN A 599 -26.50 -3.80 12.68
N GLU A 600 -26.01 -3.20 11.59
CA GLU A 600 -26.71 -2.13 10.85
C GLU A 600 -28.10 -2.55 10.34
N MET A 601 -28.29 -3.83 9.95
CA MET A 601 -29.58 -4.34 9.48
C MET A 601 -30.50 -4.79 10.62
N ARG A 602 -29.93 -5.18 11.76
CA ARG A 602 -30.71 -5.43 13.00
C ARG A 602 -31.31 -4.12 13.51
N ASP A 603 -30.55 -3.03 13.48
CA ASP A 603 -31.00 -1.70 13.89
C ASP A 603 -32.11 -1.15 12.97
N GLN A 604 -32.19 -1.64 11.72
CA GLN A 604 -33.27 -1.34 10.77
C GLN A 604 -34.54 -2.21 10.97
N GLY A 605 -34.59 -3.03 12.03
CA GLY A 605 -35.79 -3.78 12.43
C GLY A 605 -35.91 -5.18 11.84
N THR A 606 -34.84 -5.76 11.29
CA THR A 606 -34.89 -7.13 10.76
C THR A 606 -34.88 -8.14 11.92
N THR A 607 -35.88 -9.03 11.97
CA THR A 607 -36.08 -10.02 13.05
C THR A 607 -35.32 -11.33 12.86
N GLU A 608 -34.69 -11.54 11.70
CA GLU A 608 -33.93 -12.76 11.41
C GLU A 608 -32.52 -12.71 12.03
N ASP A 609 -32.10 -13.85 12.62
CA ASP A 609 -30.78 -13.95 13.25
C ASP A 609 -29.63 -14.09 12.24
N ARG A 610 -29.91 -14.60 11.03
CA ARG A 610 -28.92 -14.92 9.99
C ARG A 610 -29.34 -14.38 8.63
N LEU A 611 -28.38 -13.79 7.91
CA LEU A 611 -28.52 -13.42 6.51
C LEU A 611 -28.14 -14.60 5.61
N VAL A 612 -29.11 -15.14 4.87
CA VAL A 612 -28.84 -16.19 3.87
C VAL A 612 -28.39 -15.56 2.56
N LEU A 613 -27.16 -15.86 2.15
CA LEU A 613 -26.54 -15.30 0.94
C LEU A 613 -26.62 -16.26 -0.27
N LEU A 614 -26.66 -17.57 -0.04
CA LEU A 614 -26.88 -18.61 -1.05
C LEU A 614 -28.07 -19.48 -0.61
N LYS A 615 -29.06 -19.68 -1.48
CA LYS A 615 -30.36 -20.31 -1.14
C LYS A 615 -30.55 -21.67 -1.84
N GLY A 616 -29.71 -22.64 -1.51
CA GLY A 616 -29.82 -24.01 -2.02
C GLY A 616 -29.40 -24.10 -3.48
N VAL A 617 -28.13 -23.78 -3.75
CA VAL A 617 -27.55 -23.71 -5.09
C VAL A 617 -26.98 -25.08 -5.48
N SER A 618 -27.30 -25.58 -6.67
CA SER A 618 -26.93 -26.89 -7.21
C SER A 618 -26.26 -26.77 -8.58
N GLY A 619 -25.25 -27.60 -8.84
CA GLY A 619 -24.54 -27.57 -10.12
C GLY A 619 -23.40 -28.57 -10.22
N ALA A 620 -22.84 -28.66 -11.43
CA ALA A 620 -21.68 -29.49 -11.71
C ALA A 620 -20.70 -28.76 -12.66
N PHE A 621 -19.41 -28.89 -12.40
CA PHE A 621 -18.33 -28.44 -13.28
C PHE A 621 -17.56 -29.65 -13.78
N ARG A 622 -17.33 -29.71 -15.10
CA ARG A 622 -16.84 -30.89 -15.79
C ARG A 622 -15.46 -30.67 -16.40
N PRO A 623 -14.62 -31.71 -16.53
CA PRO A 623 -13.32 -31.57 -17.17
C PRO A 623 -13.44 -31.24 -18.66
N GLY A 624 -12.55 -30.37 -19.15
CA GLY A 624 -12.52 -29.93 -20.55
C GLY A 624 -13.64 -28.94 -20.92
N VAL A 625 -14.42 -28.49 -19.94
CA VAL A 625 -15.52 -27.52 -20.11
C VAL A 625 -15.14 -26.22 -19.42
N LEU A 626 -15.23 -25.11 -20.14
CA LEU A 626 -15.05 -23.76 -19.60
C LEU A 626 -16.42 -23.20 -19.19
N THR A 627 -16.65 -23.09 -17.88
CA THR A 627 -17.92 -22.61 -17.32
C THR A 627 -17.82 -21.14 -16.89
N ALA A 628 -18.73 -20.30 -17.38
CA ALA A 628 -18.91 -18.92 -16.94
C ALA A 628 -19.86 -18.85 -15.74
N LEU A 629 -19.43 -18.26 -14.62
CA LEU A 629 -20.29 -17.90 -13.49
C LEU A 629 -20.66 -16.41 -13.60
N MET A 630 -21.91 -16.13 -13.97
CA MET A 630 -22.40 -14.77 -14.22
C MET A 630 -23.62 -14.41 -13.37
N GLY A 631 -23.92 -13.13 -13.32
CA GLY A 631 -25.03 -12.58 -12.54
C GLY A 631 -24.77 -11.14 -12.14
N VAL A 632 -25.80 -10.42 -11.72
CA VAL A 632 -25.67 -9.04 -11.25
C VAL A 632 -24.78 -8.92 -10.01
N SER A 633 -24.29 -7.71 -9.73
CA SER A 633 -23.54 -7.46 -8.48
C SER A 633 -24.40 -7.78 -7.26
N GLY A 634 -23.84 -8.47 -6.27
CA GLY A 634 -24.57 -8.96 -5.11
C GLY A 634 -25.38 -10.25 -5.32
N ALA A 635 -25.25 -10.93 -6.47
CA ALA A 635 -25.88 -12.24 -6.71
C ALA A 635 -25.26 -13.41 -5.92
N GLY A 636 -24.10 -13.21 -5.28
CA GLY A 636 -23.42 -14.26 -4.52
C GLY A 636 -22.34 -15.04 -5.30
N LYS A 637 -21.96 -14.61 -6.52
CA LYS A 637 -20.94 -15.28 -7.38
C LYS A 637 -19.63 -15.62 -6.65
N THR A 638 -18.93 -14.60 -6.14
CA THR A 638 -17.68 -14.78 -5.38
C THR A 638 -17.92 -15.55 -4.09
N THR A 639 -19.12 -15.44 -3.49
CA THR A 639 -19.47 -16.21 -2.28
C THR A 639 -19.59 -17.70 -2.60
N LEU A 640 -20.26 -18.07 -3.70
CA LEU A 640 -20.34 -19.44 -4.18
C LEU A 640 -18.94 -19.98 -4.51
N MET A 641 -18.14 -19.21 -5.25
CA MET A 641 -16.78 -19.61 -5.61
C MET A 641 -15.88 -19.82 -4.38
N ASP A 642 -15.94 -18.91 -3.39
CA ASP A 642 -15.20 -19.05 -2.12
C ASP A 642 -15.67 -20.25 -1.30
N VAL A 643 -16.97 -20.56 -1.27
CA VAL A 643 -17.52 -21.74 -0.57
C VAL A 643 -17.06 -23.02 -1.25
N LEU A 644 -17.15 -23.09 -2.58
CA LEU A 644 -16.71 -24.25 -3.37
C LEU A 644 -15.19 -24.45 -3.30
N ALA A 645 -14.41 -23.37 -3.28
CA ALA A 645 -12.96 -23.42 -3.06
C ALA A 645 -12.58 -23.69 -1.58
N GLY A 646 -13.54 -23.51 -0.66
CA GLY A 646 -13.34 -23.66 0.78
C GLY A 646 -12.45 -22.60 1.41
N ARG A 647 -12.59 -21.36 0.94
CA ARG A 647 -11.85 -20.18 1.39
C ARG A 647 -12.61 -19.34 2.42
N LYS A 648 -13.91 -19.61 2.64
CA LYS A 648 -14.68 -18.95 3.70
C LYS A 648 -14.20 -19.42 5.08
N THR A 649 -13.84 -18.45 5.91
CA THR A 649 -13.31 -18.67 7.28
C THR A 649 -14.36 -18.46 8.38
N GLY A 650 -15.55 -17.97 8.01
CA GLY A 650 -16.71 -17.80 8.89
C GLY A 650 -18.01 -18.05 8.13
N GLY A 651 -19.14 -17.94 8.82
CA GLY A 651 -20.46 -18.30 8.30
C GLY A 651 -20.77 -19.80 8.42
N TYR A 652 -21.99 -20.18 8.07
CA TYR A 652 -22.49 -21.56 8.10
C TYR A 652 -22.71 -22.04 6.68
N ILE A 653 -22.13 -23.18 6.33
CA ILE A 653 -22.27 -23.85 5.04
C ILE A 653 -23.09 -25.12 5.25
N ASP A 654 -24.15 -25.28 4.48
CA ASP A 654 -25.00 -26.47 4.41
C ASP A 654 -25.03 -27.00 2.97
N GLY A 655 -25.43 -28.26 2.78
CA GLY A 655 -25.46 -28.95 1.48
C GLY A 655 -24.19 -29.78 1.19
N ASP A 656 -24.21 -30.49 0.06
CA ASP A 656 -23.18 -31.49 -0.28
C ASP A 656 -22.24 -30.99 -1.38
N VAL A 657 -20.93 -31.16 -1.19
CA VAL A 657 -19.90 -30.90 -2.22
C VAL A 657 -19.03 -32.14 -2.42
N LYS A 658 -18.98 -32.65 -3.65
CA LYS A 658 -18.25 -33.88 -4.02
C LYS A 658 -17.29 -33.64 -5.18
N ILE A 659 -16.17 -34.36 -5.18
CA ILE A 659 -15.14 -34.39 -6.23
C ILE A 659 -15.17 -35.78 -6.87
N SER A 660 -15.56 -35.86 -8.15
CA SER A 660 -15.65 -37.13 -8.90
C SER A 660 -16.39 -38.25 -8.14
N GLY A 661 -17.46 -37.88 -7.42
CA GLY A 661 -18.30 -38.78 -6.63
C GLY A 661 -17.91 -38.95 -5.15
N TYR A 662 -16.73 -38.48 -4.75
CA TYR A 662 -16.26 -38.57 -3.35
C TYR A 662 -16.49 -37.28 -2.57
N PRO A 663 -16.78 -37.32 -1.26
CA PRO A 663 -16.91 -36.11 -0.43
C PRO A 663 -15.64 -35.24 -0.48
N LYS A 664 -15.82 -33.93 -0.63
CA LYS A 664 -14.69 -32.98 -0.66
C LYS A 664 -13.97 -32.92 0.70
N LYS A 665 -12.71 -33.34 0.74
CA LYS A 665 -11.82 -33.15 1.90
C LYS A 665 -11.17 -31.77 1.85
N GLN A 666 -11.60 -30.87 2.73
CA GLN A 666 -11.19 -29.47 2.71
C GLN A 666 -9.68 -29.25 2.91
N GLU A 667 -9.03 -30.05 3.76
CA GLU A 667 -7.61 -29.88 4.10
C GLU A 667 -6.68 -30.09 2.90
N THR A 668 -7.00 -31.07 2.06
CA THR A 668 -6.15 -31.49 0.93
C THR A 668 -6.64 -30.96 -0.42
N PHE A 669 -7.80 -30.29 -0.47
CA PHE A 669 -8.40 -29.81 -1.72
C PHE A 669 -7.48 -28.87 -2.51
N ALA A 670 -6.73 -28.01 -1.81
CA ALA A 670 -5.76 -27.08 -2.43
C ALA A 670 -4.63 -27.79 -3.23
N ARG A 671 -4.43 -29.10 -3.05
CA ARG A 671 -3.46 -29.89 -3.82
C ARG A 671 -3.93 -30.20 -5.24
N ILE A 672 -5.24 -30.20 -5.48
CA ILE A 672 -5.84 -30.49 -6.78
C ILE A 672 -6.58 -29.29 -7.39
N SER A 673 -6.69 -28.19 -6.63
CA SER A 673 -7.38 -26.97 -7.06
C SER A 673 -6.43 -25.77 -7.16
N GLY A 674 -6.55 -24.98 -8.23
CA GLY A 674 -5.98 -23.64 -8.34
C GLY A 674 -7.04 -22.55 -8.11
N TYR A 675 -6.65 -21.42 -7.52
CA TYR A 675 -7.55 -20.27 -7.32
C TYR A 675 -6.87 -18.97 -7.71
N CYS A 676 -7.28 -18.37 -8.84
CA CYS A 676 -6.83 -17.05 -9.25
C CYS A 676 -7.72 -15.98 -8.60
N GLU A 677 -7.15 -15.19 -7.69
CA GLU A 677 -7.87 -14.10 -7.03
C GLU A 677 -8.07 -12.88 -7.93
N GLN A 678 -9.09 -12.07 -7.64
CA GLN A 678 -9.32 -10.80 -8.34
C GLN A 678 -8.13 -9.83 -8.21
N ASN A 679 -7.50 -9.77 -7.03
CA ASN A 679 -6.31 -8.94 -6.79
C ASN A 679 -5.03 -9.75 -7.00
N ASP A 680 -4.23 -9.36 -7.99
CA ASP A 680 -2.98 -10.04 -8.34
C ASP A 680 -1.82 -9.66 -7.40
N ILE A 681 -1.79 -10.27 -6.21
CA ILE A 681 -0.76 -10.03 -5.19
C ILE A 681 0.40 -11.01 -5.41
N HIS A 682 1.60 -10.48 -5.65
CA HIS A 682 2.85 -11.26 -5.83
C HIS A 682 4.01 -10.53 -5.14
N SER A 683 5.09 -11.25 -4.83
CA SER A 683 6.29 -10.60 -4.27
C SER A 683 6.93 -9.68 -5.33
N PRO A 684 7.24 -8.41 -5.00
CA PRO A 684 7.60 -7.42 -6.02
C PRO A 684 9.03 -7.56 -6.57
N PHE A 685 9.94 -8.20 -5.83
CA PHE A 685 11.37 -8.24 -6.15
C PHE A 685 11.84 -9.56 -6.79
N VAL A 686 10.92 -10.48 -7.06
CA VAL A 686 11.19 -11.72 -7.82
C VAL A 686 10.83 -11.54 -9.29
N THR A 687 11.43 -12.34 -10.16
CA THR A 687 11.07 -12.38 -11.59
C THR A 687 9.85 -13.24 -11.85
N VAL A 688 9.26 -13.12 -13.05
CA VAL A 688 8.19 -14.01 -13.54
C VAL A 688 8.61 -15.48 -13.40
N HIS A 689 9.76 -15.85 -13.95
CA HIS A 689 10.25 -17.23 -13.90
C HIS A 689 10.48 -17.73 -12.47
N GLU A 690 11.08 -16.92 -11.60
CA GLU A 690 11.30 -17.31 -10.19
C GLU A 690 10.01 -17.50 -9.42
N SER A 691 8.99 -16.69 -9.71
CA SER A 691 7.66 -16.85 -9.11
C SER A 691 7.05 -18.20 -9.46
N LEU A 692 7.22 -18.65 -10.70
CA LEU A 692 6.78 -19.96 -11.17
C LEU A 692 7.59 -21.09 -10.55
N VAL A 693 8.92 -21.00 -10.55
CA VAL A 693 9.80 -22.01 -9.93
C VAL A 693 9.50 -22.15 -8.44
N TYR A 694 9.26 -21.04 -7.74
CA TYR A 694 8.88 -21.04 -6.33
C TYR A 694 7.55 -21.77 -6.10
N SER A 695 6.54 -21.51 -6.94
CA SER A 695 5.26 -22.23 -6.89
C SER A 695 5.42 -23.71 -7.18
N ALA A 696 6.18 -24.05 -8.22
CA ALA A 696 6.46 -25.42 -8.62
C ALA A 696 7.12 -26.21 -7.50
N TRP A 697 8.14 -25.61 -6.86
CA TRP A 697 8.87 -26.27 -5.78
C TRP A 697 7.96 -26.60 -4.61
N LEU A 698 7.05 -25.70 -4.22
CA LEU A 698 6.21 -25.89 -3.03
C LEU A 698 4.96 -26.74 -3.26
N ARG A 699 4.40 -26.72 -4.48
CA ARG A 699 3.11 -27.36 -4.79
C ARG A 699 3.25 -28.67 -5.55
N LEU A 700 4.32 -28.90 -6.30
CA LEU A 700 4.54 -30.19 -6.95
C LEU A 700 4.99 -31.27 -5.94
N PRO A 701 4.67 -32.54 -6.19
CA PRO A 701 5.14 -33.67 -5.38
C PRO A 701 6.67 -33.81 -5.33
N GLU A 702 7.21 -34.39 -4.25
CA GLU A 702 8.66 -34.60 -4.05
C GLU A 702 9.28 -35.60 -5.04
N ASP A 703 8.47 -36.48 -5.64
CA ASP A 703 8.87 -37.45 -6.67
C ASP A 703 9.12 -36.83 -8.06
N VAL A 704 8.74 -35.57 -8.26
CA VAL A 704 8.98 -34.86 -9.53
C VAL A 704 10.43 -34.37 -9.60
N ASP A 705 11.19 -34.89 -10.57
CA ASP A 705 12.59 -34.49 -10.80
C ASP A 705 12.73 -32.98 -11.09
N ALA A 706 13.90 -32.43 -10.74
CA ALA A 706 14.22 -31.02 -10.99
C ALA A 706 14.17 -30.64 -12.48
N ASN A 707 14.59 -31.53 -13.39
CA ASN A 707 14.52 -31.26 -14.83
C ASN A 707 13.08 -31.30 -15.33
N ALA A 708 12.29 -32.29 -14.90
CA ALA A 708 10.87 -32.38 -15.25
C ALA A 708 10.09 -31.15 -14.78
N ARG A 709 10.35 -30.69 -13.56
CA ARG A 709 9.79 -29.44 -13.02
C ARG A 709 10.17 -28.21 -13.84
N LYS A 710 11.44 -28.10 -14.27
CA LYS A 710 11.88 -26.98 -15.12
C LYS A 710 11.20 -26.99 -16.49
N MET A 711 11.15 -28.16 -17.13
CA MET A 711 10.44 -28.33 -18.41
C MET A 711 8.96 -27.97 -18.29
N PHE A 712 8.31 -28.38 -17.18
CA PHE A 712 6.92 -28.04 -16.92
C PHE A 712 6.70 -26.53 -16.71
N VAL A 713 7.62 -25.84 -16.01
CA VAL A 713 7.57 -24.38 -15.88
C VAL A 713 7.72 -23.68 -17.23
N ASP A 714 8.64 -24.16 -18.07
CA ASP A 714 8.84 -23.63 -19.43
C ASP A 714 7.59 -23.83 -20.31
N GLU A 715 6.97 -24.99 -20.23
CA GLU A 715 5.71 -25.29 -20.94
C GLU A 715 4.54 -24.39 -20.46
N VAL A 716 4.39 -24.18 -19.14
CA VAL A 716 3.35 -23.28 -18.63
C VAL A 716 3.60 -21.84 -19.08
N MET A 717 4.86 -21.37 -19.10
CA MET A 717 5.18 -20.03 -19.61
C MET A 717 4.84 -19.87 -21.09
N GLU A 718 5.03 -20.92 -21.89
CA GLU A 718 4.62 -20.95 -23.29
C GLU A 718 3.09 -20.92 -23.43
N LEU A 719 2.37 -21.74 -22.66
CA LEU A 719 0.90 -21.83 -22.65
C LEU A 719 0.22 -20.48 -22.37
N VAL A 720 0.81 -19.68 -21.45
CA VAL A 720 0.31 -18.34 -21.10
C VAL A 720 1.06 -17.20 -21.81
N GLU A 721 1.94 -17.49 -22.75
CA GLU A 721 2.71 -16.50 -23.54
C GLU A 721 3.56 -15.51 -22.71
N LEU A 722 4.14 -15.97 -21.59
CA LEU A 722 5.00 -15.14 -20.72
C LEU A 722 6.49 -15.22 -21.05
N ASN A 723 6.90 -15.98 -22.07
CA ASN A 723 8.31 -16.15 -22.46
C ASN A 723 9.10 -14.84 -22.63
N PRO A 724 8.57 -13.78 -23.29
CA PRO A 724 9.30 -12.51 -23.41
C PRO A 724 9.57 -11.82 -22.06
N LEU A 725 8.75 -12.11 -21.05
CA LEU A 725 8.79 -11.48 -19.73
C LEU A 725 9.49 -12.36 -18.68
N ARG A 726 10.15 -13.45 -19.09
CA ARG A 726 10.76 -14.45 -18.20
C ARG A 726 11.60 -13.83 -17.07
N LEU A 727 12.41 -12.83 -17.41
CA LEU A 727 13.34 -12.15 -16.48
C LEU A 727 12.80 -10.82 -15.96
N ALA A 728 11.59 -10.42 -16.35
CA ALA A 728 10.99 -9.18 -15.88
C ALA A 728 10.65 -9.26 -14.39
N LEU A 729 10.93 -8.19 -13.65
CA LEU A 729 10.54 -8.06 -12.25
C LEU A 729 9.05 -7.83 -12.12
N VAL A 730 8.44 -8.50 -11.16
CA VAL A 730 6.99 -8.42 -10.92
C VAL A 730 6.57 -7.01 -10.51
N GLY A 731 7.30 -6.37 -9.58
CA GLY A 731 7.02 -5.02 -9.10
C GLY A 731 5.74 -4.87 -8.27
N LEU A 732 5.53 -3.68 -7.72
CA LEU A 732 4.37 -3.31 -6.90
C LEU A 732 3.18 -2.94 -7.79
N PRO A 733 1.97 -3.47 -7.52
CA PRO A 733 0.77 -3.18 -8.31
C PRO A 733 0.50 -1.68 -8.47
N GLY A 734 0.32 -1.22 -9.70
CA GLY A 734 0.00 0.18 -10.02
C GLY A 734 1.15 1.17 -9.84
N VAL A 735 2.35 0.70 -9.48
CA VAL A 735 3.53 1.56 -9.27
C VAL A 735 4.63 1.24 -10.29
N ASN A 736 5.06 -0.02 -10.39
CA ASN A 736 6.15 -0.45 -11.26
C ASN A 736 6.10 -1.96 -11.60
N GLY A 737 6.95 -2.39 -12.54
CA GLY A 737 7.09 -3.79 -12.95
C GLY A 737 6.10 -4.18 -14.04
N LEU A 738 5.42 -5.31 -13.84
CA LEU A 738 4.47 -5.87 -14.80
C LEU A 738 3.20 -5.02 -14.92
N SER A 739 2.68 -4.91 -16.14
CA SER A 739 1.35 -4.37 -16.42
C SER A 739 0.25 -5.23 -15.76
N THR A 740 -0.98 -4.72 -15.70
CA THR A 740 -2.13 -5.45 -15.13
C THR A 740 -2.39 -6.76 -15.87
N GLU A 741 -2.34 -6.73 -17.21
CA GLU A 741 -2.48 -7.87 -18.11
C GLU A 741 -1.41 -8.95 -17.85
N GLN A 742 -0.14 -8.54 -17.84
CA GLN A 742 1.00 -9.44 -17.63
C GLN A 742 0.95 -10.07 -16.23
N ARG A 743 0.50 -9.31 -15.24
CA ARG A 743 0.34 -9.77 -13.86
C ARG A 743 -0.81 -10.77 -13.71
N LYS A 744 -1.94 -10.55 -14.41
CA LYS A 744 -3.05 -11.52 -14.48
C LYS A 744 -2.58 -12.85 -15.06
N ARG A 745 -1.83 -12.82 -16.17
CA ARG A 745 -1.23 -14.03 -16.74
C ARG A 745 -0.24 -14.70 -15.80
N LEU A 746 0.56 -13.93 -15.05
CA LEU A 746 1.43 -14.47 -14.01
C LEU A 746 0.62 -15.16 -12.90
N THR A 747 -0.49 -14.58 -12.45
CA THR A 747 -1.39 -15.23 -11.47
C THR A 747 -1.90 -16.57 -11.98
N ILE A 748 -2.37 -16.62 -13.22
CA ILE A 748 -2.82 -17.86 -13.87
C ILE A 748 -1.68 -18.88 -13.93
N ALA A 749 -0.50 -18.47 -14.40
CA ALA A 749 0.66 -19.35 -14.51
C ALA A 749 1.13 -19.89 -13.14
N VAL A 750 1.13 -19.08 -12.09
CA VAL A 750 1.52 -19.50 -10.73
C VAL A 750 0.60 -20.59 -10.19
N GLU A 751 -0.70 -20.51 -10.49
CA GLU A 751 -1.67 -21.54 -10.11
C GLU A 751 -1.57 -22.78 -11.01
N LEU A 752 -1.29 -22.61 -12.32
CA LEU A 752 -1.14 -23.72 -13.27
C LEU A 752 0.09 -24.59 -13.02
N VAL A 753 1.18 -23.99 -12.55
CA VAL A 753 2.42 -24.70 -12.23
C VAL A 753 2.26 -25.68 -11.04
N ALA A 754 1.16 -25.59 -10.30
CA ALA A 754 0.80 -26.60 -9.31
C ALA A 754 0.21 -27.88 -9.92
N ASN A 755 0.06 -27.93 -11.25
CA ASN A 755 -0.63 -28.99 -12.00
C ASN A 755 -2.06 -29.31 -11.48
N PRO A 756 -2.94 -28.31 -11.25
CA PRO A 756 -4.27 -28.55 -10.69
C PRO A 756 -5.21 -29.20 -11.71
N SER A 757 -6.18 -29.98 -11.22
CA SER A 757 -7.26 -30.57 -12.01
C SER A 757 -8.47 -29.63 -12.13
N ILE A 758 -8.71 -28.81 -11.10
CA ILE A 758 -9.83 -27.86 -11.02
C ILE A 758 -9.24 -26.45 -10.84
N ILE A 759 -9.69 -25.47 -11.61
CA ILE A 759 -9.20 -24.09 -11.51
C ILE A 759 -10.39 -23.13 -11.38
N PHE A 760 -10.37 -22.35 -10.32
CA PHE A 760 -11.27 -21.22 -10.13
C PHE A 760 -10.57 -19.93 -10.54
N MET A 761 -11.22 -19.11 -11.36
CA MET A 761 -10.70 -17.80 -11.75
C MET A 761 -11.72 -16.71 -11.41
N ASP A 762 -11.37 -15.86 -10.46
CA ASP A 762 -12.23 -14.77 -10.04
C ASP A 762 -11.93 -13.51 -10.88
N GLU A 763 -12.82 -13.22 -11.83
CA GLU A 763 -12.75 -12.11 -12.78
C GLU A 763 -11.39 -12.01 -13.51
N PRO A 764 -11.03 -13.02 -14.34
CA PRO A 764 -9.74 -13.02 -15.04
C PRO A 764 -9.56 -11.85 -16.02
N THR A 765 -10.67 -11.25 -16.47
CA THR A 765 -10.69 -10.12 -17.41
C THR A 765 -10.86 -8.75 -16.72
N SER A 766 -10.91 -8.70 -15.38
CA SER A 766 -11.14 -7.45 -14.64
C SER A 766 -10.01 -6.46 -14.83
N GLY A 767 -10.34 -5.20 -15.16
CA GLY A 767 -9.35 -4.12 -15.25
C GLY A 767 -8.40 -4.23 -16.45
N LEU A 768 -8.74 -5.08 -17.42
CA LEU A 768 -8.02 -5.25 -18.67
C LEU A 768 -8.81 -4.60 -19.81
N ASP A 769 -8.10 -4.15 -20.84
CA ASP A 769 -8.71 -3.91 -22.14
C ASP A 769 -9.08 -5.23 -22.80
N ALA A 770 -9.99 -5.26 -23.77
CA ALA A 770 -10.37 -6.51 -24.42
C ALA A 770 -9.27 -7.14 -25.28
N ARG A 771 -8.17 -6.45 -25.65
CA ARG A 771 -7.04 -7.13 -26.31
C ARG A 771 -6.29 -7.94 -25.26
N ALA A 772 -5.91 -7.29 -24.16
CA ALA A 772 -5.38 -7.89 -22.94
C ALA A 772 -6.30 -9.00 -22.41
N ALA A 773 -7.60 -8.79 -22.39
CA ALA A 773 -8.58 -9.77 -21.94
C ALA A 773 -8.72 -10.92 -22.93
N ALA A 774 -8.66 -10.68 -24.24
CA ALA A 774 -8.64 -11.75 -25.25
C ALA A 774 -7.36 -12.59 -25.14
N ILE A 775 -6.20 -11.97 -24.91
CA ILE A 775 -4.93 -12.67 -24.65
C ILE A 775 -5.04 -13.54 -23.39
N VAL A 776 -5.60 -12.99 -22.30
CA VAL A 776 -5.84 -13.74 -21.06
C VAL A 776 -6.83 -14.87 -21.31
N MET A 777 -7.95 -14.62 -21.98
CA MET A 777 -8.98 -15.62 -22.28
C MET A 777 -8.47 -16.71 -23.23
N ARG A 778 -7.57 -16.39 -24.15
CA ARG A 778 -6.85 -17.39 -24.96
C ARG A 778 -6.01 -18.30 -24.07
N ALA A 779 -5.28 -17.76 -23.10
CA ALA A 779 -4.52 -18.56 -22.13
C ALA A 779 -5.46 -19.43 -21.26
N VAL A 780 -6.62 -18.91 -20.86
CA VAL A 780 -7.66 -19.68 -20.15
C VAL A 780 -8.20 -20.81 -21.03
N ARG A 781 -8.50 -20.53 -22.31
CA ARG A 781 -9.00 -21.52 -23.26
C ARG A 781 -7.98 -22.63 -23.49
N ASN A 782 -6.72 -22.26 -23.76
CA ASN A 782 -5.60 -23.19 -23.89
C ASN A 782 -5.47 -24.08 -22.64
N THR A 783 -5.68 -23.51 -21.45
CA THR A 783 -5.68 -24.27 -20.19
C THR A 783 -6.80 -25.30 -20.14
N VAL A 784 -8.02 -24.94 -20.52
CA VAL A 784 -9.15 -25.87 -20.49
C VAL A 784 -8.95 -27.00 -21.50
N ASP A 785 -8.39 -26.69 -22.67
CA ASP A 785 -8.17 -27.64 -23.77
C ASP A 785 -7.15 -28.74 -23.42
N THR A 786 -6.38 -28.55 -22.34
CA THR A 786 -5.56 -29.63 -21.74
C THR A 786 -6.39 -30.71 -21.03
N GLY A 787 -7.69 -30.48 -20.80
CA GLY A 787 -8.62 -31.39 -20.11
C GLY A 787 -8.96 -31.01 -18.67
N ARG A 788 -8.60 -29.79 -18.22
CA ARG A 788 -8.87 -29.31 -16.84
C ARG A 788 -10.30 -28.80 -16.69
N THR A 789 -10.81 -28.83 -15.46
CA THR A 789 -12.10 -28.21 -15.11
C THR A 789 -11.86 -26.75 -14.75
N VAL A 790 -12.39 -25.80 -15.51
CA VAL A 790 -12.13 -24.37 -15.30
C VAL A 790 -13.44 -23.59 -15.18
N VAL A 791 -13.52 -22.79 -14.11
CA VAL A 791 -14.69 -21.97 -13.79
C VAL A 791 -14.24 -20.53 -13.60
N CYS A 792 -14.87 -19.61 -14.33
CA CYS A 792 -14.50 -18.20 -14.28
C CYS A 792 -15.71 -17.35 -13.88
N THR A 793 -15.56 -16.44 -12.91
CA THR A 793 -16.55 -15.37 -12.73
C THR A 793 -16.31 -14.29 -13.80
N ILE A 794 -17.37 -13.83 -14.46
CA ILE A 794 -17.28 -12.70 -15.41
C ILE A 794 -18.47 -11.76 -15.22
N HIS A 795 -18.20 -10.46 -15.27
CA HIS A 795 -19.21 -9.42 -15.00
C HIS A 795 -19.96 -8.93 -16.24
N GLN A 796 -19.34 -8.90 -17.43
CA GLN A 796 -19.97 -8.58 -18.74
C GLN A 796 -18.91 -8.71 -19.85
N PRO A 797 -18.82 -9.86 -20.53
CA PRO A 797 -17.84 -10.07 -21.60
C PRO A 797 -18.28 -9.47 -22.95
N SER A 798 -17.32 -9.24 -23.85
CA SER A 798 -17.61 -9.05 -25.28
C SER A 798 -18.22 -10.31 -25.89
N ILE A 799 -18.81 -10.19 -27.09
CA ILE A 799 -19.41 -11.34 -27.79
C ILE A 799 -18.36 -12.45 -27.99
N ASP A 800 -17.17 -12.09 -28.49
CA ASP A 800 -16.05 -13.02 -28.71
C ASP A 800 -15.65 -13.77 -27.44
N ILE A 801 -15.57 -13.07 -26.29
CA ILE A 801 -15.23 -13.70 -25.01
C ILE A 801 -16.38 -14.55 -24.48
N PHE A 802 -17.63 -14.09 -24.63
CA PHE A 802 -18.81 -14.82 -24.16
C PHE A 802 -18.98 -16.15 -24.90
N GLU A 803 -18.79 -16.12 -26.22
CA GLU A 803 -18.92 -17.30 -27.07
C GLU A 803 -17.74 -18.28 -26.94
N ALA A 804 -16.65 -17.89 -26.27
CA ALA A 804 -15.56 -18.79 -25.91
C ALA A 804 -15.91 -19.74 -24.74
N PHE A 805 -16.99 -19.45 -24.00
CA PHE A 805 -17.49 -20.31 -22.92
C PHE A 805 -18.34 -21.46 -23.47
N ASP A 806 -18.19 -22.63 -22.84
CA ASP A 806 -18.96 -23.82 -23.20
C ASP A 806 -20.31 -23.83 -22.46
N GLU A 807 -20.28 -23.42 -21.18
CA GLU A 807 -21.42 -23.43 -20.27
C GLU A 807 -21.56 -22.11 -19.50
N LEU A 808 -22.79 -21.80 -19.10
CA LEU A 808 -23.16 -20.66 -18.28
C LEU A 808 -23.87 -21.12 -17.02
N PHE A 809 -23.41 -20.60 -15.88
CA PHE A 809 -24.06 -20.65 -14.58
C PHE A 809 -24.49 -19.22 -14.22
N LEU A 810 -25.78 -18.92 -14.36
CA LEU A 810 -26.35 -17.59 -14.17
C LEU A 810 -27.14 -17.49 -12.87
N MET A 811 -26.77 -16.52 -12.04
CA MET A 811 -27.39 -16.24 -10.74
C MET A 811 -28.08 -14.87 -10.70
N LYS A 812 -29.22 -14.80 -10.02
CA LYS A 812 -29.89 -13.54 -9.69
C LYS A 812 -29.55 -13.05 -8.27
N ARG A 813 -29.90 -11.79 -7.98
CA ARG A 813 -29.74 -11.20 -6.64
C ARG A 813 -30.49 -12.05 -5.61
N GLY A 814 -29.84 -12.36 -4.50
CA GLY A 814 -30.40 -13.24 -3.46
C GLY A 814 -29.90 -14.69 -3.48
N GLY A 815 -28.90 -15.00 -4.31
CA GLY A 815 -28.17 -16.27 -4.24
C GLY A 815 -28.95 -17.45 -4.83
N GLN A 816 -29.62 -17.23 -5.95
CA GLN A 816 -30.48 -18.22 -6.62
C GLN A 816 -30.13 -18.34 -8.11
N GLU A 817 -30.24 -19.55 -8.63
CA GLU A 817 -30.03 -19.85 -10.05
C GLU A 817 -31.23 -19.45 -10.90
N ILE A 818 -30.96 -19.02 -12.12
CA ILE A 818 -31.98 -18.75 -13.16
C ILE A 818 -31.69 -19.43 -14.49
N TYR A 819 -30.44 -19.83 -14.72
CA TYR A 819 -30.03 -20.63 -15.88
C TYR A 819 -28.73 -21.35 -15.55
N VAL A 820 -28.66 -22.66 -15.78
CA VAL A 820 -27.40 -23.43 -15.72
C VAL A 820 -27.41 -24.38 -16.90
N GLY A 821 -26.49 -24.22 -17.85
CA GLY A 821 -26.48 -25.05 -19.05
C GLY A 821 -25.53 -24.57 -20.15
N PRO A 822 -25.46 -25.29 -21.28
CA PRO A 822 -24.60 -24.95 -22.41
C PRO A 822 -25.06 -23.67 -23.10
N LEU A 823 -24.13 -22.87 -23.61
CA LEU A 823 -24.47 -21.68 -24.41
C LEU A 823 -24.97 -22.05 -25.81
N GLY A 824 -24.40 -23.11 -26.41
CA GLY A 824 -24.64 -23.47 -27.79
C GLY A 824 -23.89 -22.56 -28.77
N ARG A 825 -23.87 -22.94 -30.05
CA ARG A 825 -23.19 -22.15 -31.08
C ARG A 825 -23.86 -20.78 -31.19
N ASN A 826 -23.09 -19.70 -31.13
CA ASN A 826 -23.59 -18.33 -31.16
C ASN A 826 -24.61 -18.01 -30.04
N SER A 827 -24.48 -18.68 -28.88
CA SER A 827 -25.38 -18.55 -27.73
C SER A 827 -26.85 -18.95 -27.98
N CYS A 828 -27.13 -19.79 -28.98
CA CYS A 828 -28.50 -20.11 -29.38
C CYS A 828 -29.36 -20.73 -28.26
N HIS A 829 -28.82 -21.69 -27.49
CA HIS A 829 -29.60 -22.37 -26.45
C HIS A 829 -30.02 -21.41 -25.32
N LEU A 830 -29.15 -20.46 -24.99
CA LEU A 830 -29.44 -19.41 -24.01
C LEU A 830 -30.57 -18.48 -24.51
N ILE A 831 -30.45 -18.03 -25.76
CA ILE A 831 -31.43 -17.13 -26.38
C ILE A 831 -32.79 -17.82 -26.46
N ASP A 832 -32.83 -19.05 -26.98
CA ASP A 832 -34.07 -19.83 -27.09
C ASP A 832 -34.74 -20.05 -25.73
N TYR A 833 -33.95 -20.31 -24.67
CA TYR A 833 -34.47 -20.47 -23.31
C TYR A 833 -35.19 -19.20 -22.82
N PHE A 834 -34.54 -18.05 -22.89
CA PHE A 834 -35.13 -16.80 -22.38
C PHE A 834 -36.24 -16.26 -23.29
N GLU A 835 -36.15 -16.43 -24.62
CA GLU A 835 -37.22 -16.05 -25.55
C GLU A 835 -38.48 -16.94 -25.42
N SER A 836 -38.34 -18.17 -24.90
CA SER A 836 -39.49 -19.03 -24.62
C SER A 836 -40.36 -18.55 -23.46
N ILE A 837 -39.84 -17.64 -22.61
CA ILE A 837 -40.55 -17.09 -21.46
C ILE A 837 -41.47 -15.96 -21.92
N HIS A 838 -42.77 -16.09 -21.65
CA HIS A 838 -43.77 -15.10 -22.04
C HIS A 838 -43.45 -13.70 -21.48
N GLY A 839 -43.39 -12.71 -22.38
CA GLY A 839 -43.18 -11.30 -22.04
C GLY A 839 -41.72 -10.83 -22.08
N VAL A 840 -40.75 -11.74 -22.18
CA VAL A 840 -39.34 -11.37 -22.37
C VAL A 840 -39.13 -10.77 -23.77
N ALA A 841 -38.42 -9.64 -23.84
CA ALA A 841 -38.12 -8.98 -25.10
C ALA A 841 -37.09 -9.77 -25.92
N LYS A 842 -37.38 -10.02 -27.20
CA LYS A 842 -36.46 -10.71 -28.13
C LYS A 842 -35.15 -9.97 -28.32
N ILE A 843 -34.08 -10.72 -28.56
CA ILE A 843 -32.77 -10.13 -28.82
C ILE A 843 -32.75 -9.42 -30.19
N LYS A 844 -32.13 -8.24 -30.24
CA LYS A 844 -31.93 -7.51 -31.51
C LYS A 844 -30.75 -8.11 -32.27
N GLU A 845 -30.80 -8.04 -33.59
CA GLU A 845 -29.69 -8.51 -34.43
C GLU A 845 -28.39 -7.74 -34.12
N GLY A 846 -27.28 -8.47 -33.98
CA GLY A 846 -25.97 -7.92 -33.62
C GLY A 846 -25.80 -7.49 -32.15
N TYR A 847 -26.83 -7.66 -31.32
CA TYR A 847 -26.79 -7.27 -29.91
C TYR A 847 -26.07 -8.33 -29.06
N ASN A 848 -25.31 -7.90 -28.06
CA ASN A 848 -24.51 -8.82 -27.23
C ASN A 848 -25.43 -9.69 -26.34
N PRO A 849 -25.43 -11.03 -26.50
CA PRO A 849 -26.28 -11.92 -25.69
C PRO A 849 -26.03 -11.81 -24.19
N ALA A 850 -24.78 -11.58 -23.77
CA ALA A 850 -24.42 -11.45 -22.36
C ALA A 850 -24.99 -10.18 -21.72
N THR A 851 -25.04 -9.08 -22.47
CA THR A 851 -25.68 -7.83 -22.02
C THR A 851 -27.19 -8.01 -21.96
N TRP A 852 -27.78 -8.53 -23.04
CA TRP A 852 -29.23 -8.75 -23.13
C TRP A 852 -29.76 -9.63 -21.99
N MET A 853 -29.11 -10.76 -21.71
CA MET A 853 -29.59 -11.67 -20.65
C MET A 853 -29.61 -10.98 -19.28
N LEU A 854 -28.64 -10.12 -18.97
CA LEU A 854 -28.58 -9.42 -17.68
C LEU A 854 -29.62 -8.30 -17.58
N GLU A 855 -29.98 -7.68 -18.71
CA GLU A 855 -31.03 -6.66 -18.77
C GLU A 855 -32.43 -7.27 -18.59
N VAL A 856 -32.73 -8.35 -19.32
CA VAL A 856 -34.06 -9.00 -19.27
C VAL A 856 -34.29 -9.77 -17.97
N THR A 857 -33.23 -10.19 -17.29
CA THR A 857 -33.31 -10.87 -15.97
C THR A 857 -33.11 -9.92 -14.79
N SER A 858 -33.13 -8.61 -15.02
CA SER A 858 -33.02 -7.61 -13.96
C SER A 858 -34.23 -7.62 -13.03
N SER A 859 -34.05 -7.26 -11.76
CA SER A 859 -35.14 -7.22 -10.77
C SER A 859 -36.30 -6.29 -11.16
N ALA A 860 -36.00 -5.23 -11.92
CA ALA A 860 -37.03 -4.33 -12.45
C ALA A 860 -37.91 -5.02 -13.50
N GLN A 861 -37.31 -5.79 -14.41
CA GLN A 861 -38.05 -6.57 -15.40
C GLN A 861 -38.81 -7.72 -14.76
N GLU A 862 -38.23 -8.39 -13.77
CA GLU A 862 -38.88 -9.46 -13.00
C GLU A 862 -40.18 -8.96 -12.34
N MET A 863 -40.14 -7.77 -11.72
CA MET A 863 -41.33 -7.10 -11.16
C MET A 863 -42.35 -6.67 -12.23
N LEU A 864 -41.88 -6.18 -13.37
CA LEU A 864 -42.75 -5.70 -14.46
C LEU A 864 -43.50 -6.85 -15.14
N LEU A 865 -42.84 -8.00 -15.29
CA LEU A 865 -43.41 -9.22 -15.85
C LEU A 865 -44.24 -10.01 -14.84
N GLY A 866 -44.03 -9.78 -13.54
CA GLY A 866 -44.73 -10.50 -12.47
C GLY A 866 -44.34 -11.98 -12.40
N VAL A 867 -43.11 -12.32 -12.80
CA VAL A 867 -42.58 -13.71 -12.82
C VAL A 867 -41.42 -13.85 -11.84
N ASP A 868 -41.14 -15.08 -11.37
CA ASP A 868 -39.89 -15.40 -10.70
C ASP A 868 -39.06 -16.32 -11.61
N PHE A 869 -37.92 -15.83 -12.10
CA PHE A 869 -37.06 -16.60 -13.02
C PHE A 869 -36.48 -17.86 -12.39
N THR A 870 -36.28 -17.90 -11.08
CA THR A 870 -35.79 -19.07 -10.35
C THR A 870 -36.86 -20.16 -10.31
N ASP A 871 -38.13 -19.79 -10.11
CA ASP A 871 -39.23 -20.76 -10.13
C ASP A 871 -39.45 -21.34 -11.53
N ILE A 872 -39.28 -20.52 -12.58
CA ILE A 872 -39.32 -20.97 -13.97
C ILE A 872 -38.19 -21.98 -14.21
N TYR A 873 -36.97 -21.65 -13.82
CA TYR A 873 -35.82 -22.54 -13.97
C TYR A 873 -36.01 -23.87 -13.23
N LYS A 874 -36.44 -23.86 -11.96
CA LYS A 874 -36.69 -25.09 -11.18
C LYS A 874 -37.75 -26.02 -11.78
N LYS A 875 -38.71 -25.47 -12.55
CA LYS A 875 -39.75 -26.23 -13.26
C LYS A 875 -39.35 -26.65 -14.67
N SER A 876 -38.21 -26.16 -15.18
CA SER A 876 -37.75 -26.43 -16.54
C SER A 876 -37.13 -27.82 -16.72
N ASP A 877 -37.17 -28.33 -17.95
CA ASP A 877 -36.46 -29.56 -18.34
C ASP A 877 -34.94 -29.44 -18.12
N LEU A 878 -34.40 -28.22 -18.22
CA LEU A 878 -32.98 -27.93 -18.01
C LEU A 878 -32.56 -28.25 -16.57
N TYR A 879 -33.36 -27.83 -15.58
CA TYR A 879 -33.09 -28.14 -14.17
C TYR A 879 -33.16 -29.64 -13.88
N GLN A 880 -34.13 -30.35 -14.45
CA GLN A 880 -34.23 -31.81 -14.29
C GLN A 880 -33.00 -32.53 -14.87
N ARG A 881 -32.53 -32.11 -16.05
CA ARG A 881 -31.29 -32.63 -16.66
C ARG A 881 -30.07 -32.34 -15.79
N ASN A 882 -29.98 -31.15 -15.21
CA ASN A 882 -28.88 -30.80 -14.31
C ASN A 882 -28.89 -31.62 -13.03
N LYS A 883 -30.05 -31.83 -12.39
CA LYS A 883 -30.14 -32.71 -11.21
C LYS A 883 -29.78 -34.16 -11.55
N ALA A 884 -30.18 -34.67 -12.72
CA ALA A 884 -29.75 -35.98 -13.19
C ALA A 884 -28.22 -36.07 -13.39
N LEU A 885 -27.62 -35.04 -14.02
CA LEU A 885 -26.18 -34.93 -14.22
C LEU A 885 -25.42 -34.85 -12.89
N ILE A 886 -25.91 -34.07 -11.92
CA ILE A 886 -25.34 -33.99 -10.57
C ILE A 886 -25.39 -35.36 -9.91
N SER A 887 -26.51 -36.07 -9.99
CA SER A 887 -26.64 -37.42 -9.43
C SER A 887 -25.67 -38.40 -10.06
N GLU A 888 -25.49 -38.36 -11.39
CA GLU A 888 -24.55 -39.21 -12.12
C GLU A 888 -23.11 -38.93 -11.68
N LEU A 889 -22.68 -37.67 -11.72
CA LEU A 889 -21.32 -37.25 -11.37
C LEU A 889 -21.02 -37.34 -9.86
N SER A 890 -22.06 -37.39 -9.02
CA SER A 890 -21.96 -37.62 -7.58
C SER A 890 -21.75 -39.08 -7.21
N THR A 891 -21.82 -40.01 -8.18
CA THR A 891 -21.49 -41.42 -7.97
C THR A 891 -20.07 -41.72 -8.47
N PRO A 892 -19.21 -42.35 -7.66
CA PRO A 892 -17.87 -42.74 -8.09
C PRO A 892 -17.91 -43.70 -9.28
N ARG A 893 -17.04 -43.50 -10.26
CA ARG A 893 -16.89 -44.43 -11.38
C ARG A 893 -16.38 -45.80 -10.90
N PRO A 894 -16.84 -46.92 -11.47
CA PRO A 894 -16.33 -48.25 -11.09
C PRO A 894 -14.81 -48.35 -11.28
N GLY A 895 -14.07 -48.68 -10.22
CA GLY A 895 -12.61 -48.80 -10.23
C GLY A 895 -11.84 -47.49 -10.00
N SER A 896 -12.52 -46.36 -9.76
CA SER A 896 -11.83 -45.14 -9.28
C SER A 896 -11.50 -45.25 -7.79
N ASN A 897 -10.44 -44.58 -7.35
CA ASN A 897 -10.06 -44.49 -5.94
C ASN A 897 -10.41 -43.10 -5.40
N ASP A 898 -10.71 -43.02 -4.10
CA ASP A 898 -10.85 -41.73 -3.41
C ASP A 898 -9.50 -40.99 -3.40
N LEU A 899 -9.57 -39.66 -3.53
CA LEU A 899 -8.41 -38.79 -3.46
C LEU A 899 -7.87 -38.80 -2.02
N TYR A 900 -6.70 -39.41 -1.86
CA TYR A 900 -6.00 -39.47 -0.59
C TYR A 900 -4.59 -38.90 -0.73
N PHE A 901 -4.30 -37.93 0.13
CA PHE A 901 -2.98 -37.34 0.28
C PHE A 901 -2.52 -37.55 1.73
N PRO A 902 -1.29 -38.05 1.96
CA PRO A 902 -0.80 -38.35 3.31
C PRO A 902 -0.59 -37.09 4.16
N THR A 903 -0.35 -35.95 3.50
CA THR A 903 -0.04 -34.66 4.11
C THR A 903 -0.84 -33.56 3.45
N GLN A 904 -1.16 -32.53 4.25
CA GLN A 904 -1.82 -31.31 3.79
C GLN A 904 -0.99 -30.58 2.72
N TYR A 905 0.33 -30.48 2.93
CA TYR A 905 1.27 -29.84 2.02
C TYR A 905 2.02 -30.86 1.17
N SER A 906 2.43 -30.47 -0.05
CA SER A 906 3.15 -31.36 -0.97
C SER A 906 4.59 -31.65 -0.52
N GLN A 907 5.25 -30.64 0.03
CA GLN A 907 6.65 -30.70 0.46
C GLN A 907 6.78 -30.84 1.98
N SER A 908 7.86 -31.48 2.44
CA SER A 908 8.26 -31.53 3.84
C SER A 908 8.52 -30.15 4.46
N PHE A 909 8.42 -30.05 5.79
CA PHE A 909 8.61 -28.79 6.53
C PHE A 909 9.97 -28.11 6.22
N TRP A 910 11.04 -28.90 6.14
CA TRP A 910 12.38 -28.36 5.86
C TRP A 910 12.53 -27.87 4.42
N SER A 911 11.96 -28.58 3.45
CA SER A 911 11.90 -28.14 2.05
C SER A 911 11.13 -26.81 1.93
N GLN A 912 10.01 -26.66 2.66
CA GLN A 912 9.28 -25.40 2.75
C GLN A 912 10.15 -24.27 3.32
N CYS A 913 10.89 -24.50 4.40
CA CYS A 913 11.79 -23.52 4.99
C CYS A 913 12.87 -23.04 4.00
N MET A 914 13.50 -23.97 3.28
CA MET A 914 14.52 -23.65 2.29
C MET A 914 13.96 -22.88 1.09
N ALA A 915 12.78 -23.26 0.61
CA ALA A 915 12.12 -22.53 -0.47
C ALA A 915 11.78 -21.10 -0.05
N CYS A 916 11.19 -20.90 1.15
CA CYS A 916 10.91 -19.57 1.68
C CYS A 916 12.19 -18.73 1.83
N LEU A 917 13.27 -19.31 2.35
CA LEU A 917 14.56 -18.63 2.47
C LEU A 917 15.15 -18.26 1.10
N TRP A 918 15.02 -19.14 0.09
CA TRP A 918 15.46 -18.87 -1.27
C TRP A 918 14.72 -17.68 -1.88
N LYS A 919 13.39 -17.60 -1.72
CA LYS A 919 12.60 -16.44 -2.16
C LYS A 919 13.06 -15.16 -1.45
N GLN A 920 13.21 -15.24 -0.12
CA GLN A 920 13.62 -14.07 0.66
C GLN A 920 15.03 -13.59 0.31
N HIS A 921 15.95 -14.49 -0.01
CA HIS A 921 17.30 -14.15 -0.48
C HIS A 921 17.27 -13.24 -1.71
N TRP A 922 16.53 -13.63 -2.76
CA TRP A 922 16.41 -12.81 -3.97
C TRP A 922 15.67 -11.49 -3.73
N SER A 923 14.63 -11.53 -2.91
CA SER A 923 13.84 -10.34 -2.56
C SER A 923 14.71 -9.29 -1.83
N TYR A 924 15.46 -9.71 -0.82
CA TYR A 924 16.35 -8.82 -0.05
C TYR A 924 17.53 -8.32 -0.86
N TRP A 925 18.13 -9.17 -1.69
CA TRP A 925 19.26 -8.79 -2.55
C TRP A 925 18.86 -7.71 -3.57
N ARG A 926 17.68 -7.84 -4.19
CA ARG A 926 17.19 -6.90 -5.21
C ARG A 926 16.48 -5.69 -4.65
N ASN A 927 16.05 -5.73 -3.38
CA ASN A 927 15.52 -4.57 -2.68
C ASN A 927 16.65 -3.63 -2.24
N THR A 928 17.27 -2.95 -3.20
CA THR A 928 18.35 -1.98 -2.97
C THR A 928 17.87 -0.81 -2.10
N SER A 929 16.59 -0.42 -2.22
CA SER A 929 16.00 0.66 -1.43
C SER A 929 15.96 0.37 0.08
N TYR A 930 15.92 -0.90 0.46
CA TYR A 930 16.00 -1.32 1.85
C TYR A 930 17.44 -1.63 2.25
N THR A 931 18.07 -2.58 1.57
CA THR A 931 19.37 -3.13 1.97
C THR A 931 20.49 -2.11 1.76
N ALA A 932 20.64 -1.56 0.54
CA ALA A 932 21.75 -0.64 0.24
C ALA A 932 21.64 0.68 1.03
N VAL A 933 20.43 1.21 1.19
CA VAL A 933 20.16 2.38 2.04
C VAL A 933 20.55 2.08 3.49
N ARG A 934 20.08 0.96 4.06
CA ARG A 934 20.42 0.57 5.43
C ARG A 934 21.93 0.48 5.67
N PHE A 935 22.69 -0.13 4.74
CA PHE A 935 24.15 -0.20 4.84
C PHE A 935 24.84 1.16 4.67
N LEU A 936 24.52 1.90 3.62
CA LEU A 936 25.11 3.22 3.36
C LEU A 936 24.93 4.13 4.57
N PHE A 937 23.72 4.18 5.12
CA PHE A 937 23.43 5.01 6.28
C PHE A 937 24.09 4.51 7.56
N THR A 938 24.19 3.20 7.77
CA THR A 938 24.96 2.67 8.91
C THR A 938 26.41 3.14 8.84
N THR A 939 27.03 3.09 7.66
CA THR A 939 28.41 3.57 7.47
C THR A 939 28.52 5.07 7.71
N VAL A 940 27.59 5.89 7.20
CA VAL A 940 27.56 7.34 7.44
C VAL A 940 27.39 7.66 8.93
N ILE A 941 26.48 6.95 9.61
CA ILE A 941 26.27 7.07 11.06
C ILE A 941 27.52 6.65 11.83
N ALA A 942 28.18 5.56 11.45
CA ALA A 942 29.41 5.08 12.07
C ALA A 942 30.52 6.13 11.96
N LEU A 943 30.72 6.73 10.79
CA LEU A 943 31.71 7.80 10.57
C LEU A 943 31.36 9.07 11.35
N ALA A 944 30.09 9.47 11.36
CA ALA A 944 29.64 10.61 12.14
C ALA A 944 29.92 10.39 13.65
N PHE A 945 29.52 9.24 14.21
CA PHE A 945 29.82 8.89 15.59
C PHE A 945 31.31 8.82 15.88
N GLY A 946 32.08 8.14 15.02
CA GLY A 946 33.52 8.01 15.18
C GLY A 946 34.23 9.37 15.19
N THR A 947 33.83 10.30 14.33
CA THR A 947 34.41 11.66 14.31
C THR A 947 33.92 12.56 15.45
N MET A 948 32.69 12.35 15.94
CA MET A 948 32.12 13.11 17.05
C MET A 948 32.74 12.71 18.39
N PHE A 949 32.86 11.40 18.64
CA PHE A 949 33.39 10.82 19.88
C PHE A 949 34.86 10.41 19.74
N TRP A 950 35.61 11.12 18.89
CA TRP A 950 36.98 10.78 18.53
C TRP A 950 37.91 10.75 19.75
N ASP A 951 38.63 9.63 19.93
CA ASP A 951 39.60 9.41 21.01
C ASP A 951 39.03 9.74 22.40
N LEU A 952 37.86 9.16 22.67
CA LEU A 952 37.17 9.29 23.95
C LEU A 952 37.28 8.00 24.77
N GLY A 953 37.42 6.83 24.13
CA GLY A 953 37.49 5.53 24.79
C GLY A 953 38.74 5.34 25.66
N THR A 954 39.81 6.08 25.38
CA THR A 954 41.06 6.10 26.16
C THR A 954 41.00 6.97 27.41
N LYS A 955 40.01 7.87 27.50
CA LYS A 955 39.88 8.83 28.60
C LYS A 955 39.02 8.24 29.72
N THR A 956 39.65 7.88 30.83
CA THR A 956 38.98 7.27 32.01
C THR A 956 39.27 8.03 33.31
N GLN A 957 39.95 9.18 33.23
CA GLN A 957 40.45 9.90 34.40
C GLN A 957 39.36 10.68 35.15
N LYS A 958 38.34 11.21 34.46
CA LYS A 958 37.22 11.93 35.09
C LYS A 958 35.93 11.15 34.99
N ARG A 959 35.02 11.37 35.94
CA ARG A 959 33.63 10.84 35.88
C ARG A 959 32.93 11.25 34.58
N GLN A 960 33.11 12.49 34.12
CA GLN A 960 32.52 12.99 32.88
C GLN A 960 33.01 12.22 31.64
N ASP A 961 34.27 11.77 31.62
CA ASP A 961 34.81 11.01 30.49
C ASP A 961 34.08 9.65 30.36
N LEU A 962 33.83 8.97 31.47
CA LEU A 962 33.04 7.74 31.51
C LEU A 962 31.57 7.97 31.11
N PHE A 963 30.96 9.08 31.55
CA PHE A 963 29.60 9.44 31.12
C PHE A 963 29.52 9.74 29.62
N ASN A 964 30.52 10.44 29.05
CA ASN A 964 30.57 10.69 27.61
C ASN A 964 30.77 9.36 26.84
N ALA A 965 31.65 8.47 27.31
CA ALA A 965 31.91 7.18 26.67
C ALA A 965 30.68 6.27 26.72
N MET A 966 30.02 6.15 27.88
CA MET A 966 28.74 5.44 28.00
C MET A 966 27.64 6.12 27.19
N GLY A 967 27.60 7.45 27.15
CA GLY A 967 26.67 8.24 26.35
C GLY A 967 26.78 7.93 24.86
N SER A 968 28.00 7.72 24.36
CA SER A 968 28.25 7.30 22.97
C SER A 968 27.64 5.92 22.68
N MET A 969 27.81 4.95 23.58
CA MET A 969 27.23 3.60 23.46
C MET A 969 25.71 3.63 23.57
N TYR A 970 25.17 4.40 24.51
CA TYR A 970 23.74 4.62 24.71
C TYR A 970 23.07 5.20 23.47
N ALA A 971 23.63 6.27 22.90
CA ALA A 971 23.08 6.91 21.72
C ALA A 971 23.15 5.96 20.51
N ALA A 972 24.30 5.27 20.32
CA ALA A 972 24.47 4.29 19.26
C ALA A 972 23.39 3.20 19.30
N VAL A 973 23.21 2.56 20.45
CA VAL A 973 22.28 1.44 20.65
C VAL A 973 20.84 1.85 20.38
N LEU A 974 20.39 2.98 20.94
CA LEU A 974 19.00 3.41 20.78
C LEU A 974 18.70 3.84 19.34
N PHE A 975 19.52 4.68 18.72
CA PHE A 975 19.21 5.20 17.38
C PHE A 975 19.38 4.15 16.29
N LEU A 976 20.48 3.40 16.32
CA LEU A 976 20.72 2.34 15.33
C LEU A 976 19.70 1.20 15.51
N GLY A 977 19.34 0.88 16.75
CA GLY A 977 18.29 -0.07 17.07
C GLY A 977 16.91 0.35 16.57
N VAL A 978 16.45 1.54 16.94
CA VAL A 978 15.15 2.09 16.49
C VAL A 978 15.08 2.20 14.97
N GLN A 979 16.18 2.57 14.31
CA GLN A 979 16.26 2.61 12.84
C GLN A 979 16.10 1.22 12.22
N ASN A 980 16.80 0.20 12.72
CA ASN A 980 16.68 -1.17 12.23
C ASN A 980 15.26 -1.73 12.42
N SER A 981 14.64 -1.46 13.57
CA SER A 981 13.25 -1.82 13.84
C SER A 981 12.27 -1.11 12.89
N SER A 982 12.43 0.20 12.70
CA SER A 982 11.48 1.00 11.89
C SER A 982 11.63 0.79 10.38
N SER A 983 12.82 0.42 9.91
CA SER A 983 13.08 0.17 8.49
C SER A 983 12.55 -1.18 8.01
N VAL A 984 12.50 -2.21 8.87
CA VAL A 984 12.00 -3.54 8.50
C VAL A 984 10.46 -3.62 8.46
N GLN A 985 9.77 -2.75 9.21
CA GLN A 985 8.29 -2.72 9.27
C GLN A 985 7.61 -2.68 7.88
N PRO A 986 7.93 -1.74 6.97
CA PRO A 986 7.28 -1.69 5.65
C PRO A 986 7.57 -2.91 4.78
N VAL A 987 8.78 -3.49 4.88
CA VAL A 987 9.15 -4.69 4.10
C VAL A 987 8.30 -5.88 4.53
N VAL A 988 8.16 -6.10 5.85
CA VAL A 988 7.35 -7.17 6.42
C VAL A 988 5.86 -6.95 6.13
N ALA A 989 5.39 -5.70 6.17
CA ALA A 989 3.99 -5.37 5.88
C ALA A 989 3.59 -5.77 4.44
N VAL A 990 4.46 -5.51 3.46
CA VAL A 990 4.25 -5.92 2.06
C VAL A 990 4.28 -7.44 1.94
N GLU A 991 5.33 -8.11 2.44
CA GLU A 991 5.46 -9.57 2.35
C GLU A 991 4.34 -10.32 3.11
N ARG A 992 3.79 -9.75 4.19
CA ARG A 992 2.64 -10.33 4.90
C ARG A 992 1.40 -10.44 4.01
N THR A 993 1.17 -9.47 3.12
CA THR A 993 0.02 -9.54 2.19
C THR A 993 0.18 -10.67 1.17
N VAL A 994 1.42 -10.88 0.69
CA VAL A 994 1.78 -12.00 -0.19
C VAL A 994 1.65 -13.33 0.56
N PHE A 995 2.14 -13.40 1.79
CA PHE A 995 2.03 -14.57 2.67
C PHE A 995 0.58 -15.04 2.84
N TYR A 996 -0.38 -14.13 3.06
CA TYR A 996 -1.78 -14.53 3.20
C TYR A 996 -2.33 -15.22 1.96
N ARG A 997 -1.95 -14.76 0.76
CA ARG A 997 -2.31 -15.40 -0.51
C ARG A 997 -1.65 -16.77 -0.65
N GLU A 998 -0.34 -16.85 -0.44
CA GLU A 998 0.44 -18.09 -0.56
C GLU A 998 -0.02 -19.17 0.44
N LYS A 999 -0.39 -18.77 1.67
CA LYS A 999 -1.00 -19.63 2.68
C LYS A 999 -2.38 -20.13 2.26
N ALA A 1000 -3.23 -19.25 1.69
CA ALA A 1000 -4.55 -19.63 1.21
C ALA A 1000 -4.49 -20.59 0.00
N ALA A 1001 -3.45 -20.49 -0.83
CA ALA A 1001 -3.17 -21.42 -1.93
C ALA A 1001 -2.55 -22.76 -1.48
N GLY A 1002 -2.31 -22.95 -0.18
CA GLY A 1002 -1.76 -24.20 0.36
C GLY A 1002 -0.29 -24.44 0.00
N MET A 1003 0.51 -23.40 -0.26
CA MET A 1003 1.92 -23.56 -0.65
C MET A 1003 2.80 -24.05 0.51
N TYR A 1004 2.58 -23.52 1.72
CA TYR A 1004 3.35 -23.85 2.91
C TYR A 1004 2.60 -23.46 4.19
N SER A 1005 3.08 -23.92 5.35
CA SER A 1005 2.54 -23.56 6.67
C SER A 1005 3.10 -22.23 7.19
N ALA A 1006 2.49 -21.63 8.23
CA ALA A 1006 2.92 -20.31 8.71
C ALA A 1006 4.38 -20.24 9.22
N LEU A 1007 4.91 -21.34 9.77
CA LEU A 1007 6.21 -21.36 10.44
C LEU A 1007 7.41 -21.31 9.46
N PRO A 1008 7.44 -22.05 8.33
CA PRO A 1008 8.47 -21.91 7.30
C PRO A 1008 8.66 -20.49 6.76
N TYR A 1009 7.56 -19.75 6.57
CA TYR A 1009 7.65 -18.34 6.20
C TYR A 1009 8.32 -17.50 7.29
N ALA A 1010 7.88 -17.68 8.55
CA ALA A 1010 8.47 -16.94 9.66
C ALA A 1010 9.98 -17.26 9.83
N PHE A 1011 10.36 -18.53 9.62
CA PHE A 1011 11.76 -18.96 9.61
C PHE A 1011 12.55 -18.28 8.50
N GLY A 1012 12.08 -18.34 7.24
CA GLY A 1012 12.76 -17.70 6.11
C GLY A 1012 12.95 -16.20 6.31
N GLN A 1013 11.92 -15.52 6.83
CA GLN A 1013 11.97 -14.08 7.11
C GLN A 1013 12.92 -13.73 8.27
N ALA A 1014 12.98 -14.55 9.32
CA ALA A 1014 13.87 -14.29 10.46
C ALA A 1014 15.33 -14.59 10.13
N VAL A 1015 15.59 -15.69 9.41
CA VAL A 1015 16.96 -16.15 9.09
C VAL A 1015 17.65 -15.24 8.08
N ILE A 1016 16.92 -14.70 7.09
CA ILE A 1016 17.52 -13.82 6.09
C ILE A 1016 18.10 -12.53 6.69
N GLU A 1017 17.57 -12.05 7.82
CA GLU A 1017 18.08 -10.85 8.50
C GLU A 1017 19.46 -11.09 9.14
N ILE A 1018 19.79 -12.31 9.56
CA ILE A 1018 21.00 -12.61 10.33
C ILE A 1018 22.28 -12.22 9.57
N PRO A 1019 22.51 -12.63 8.30
CA PRO A 1019 23.71 -12.25 7.56
C PRO A 1019 23.85 -10.74 7.35
N TYR A 1020 22.74 -10.05 7.05
CA TYR A 1020 22.75 -8.61 6.81
C TYR A 1020 22.99 -7.82 8.09
N VAL A 1021 22.35 -8.20 9.20
CA VAL A 1021 22.58 -7.60 10.52
C VAL A 1021 24.01 -7.86 11.00
N LEU A 1022 24.57 -9.05 10.75
CA LEU A 1022 25.95 -9.38 11.09
C LEU A 1022 26.93 -8.49 10.34
N LEU A 1023 26.79 -8.39 9.02
CA LEU A 1023 27.63 -7.52 8.20
C LEU A 1023 27.50 -6.06 8.62
N GLN A 1024 26.27 -5.60 8.92
CA GLN A 1024 26.00 -4.25 9.40
C GLN A 1024 26.71 -3.98 10.73
N SER A 1025 26.67 -4.94 11.65
CA SER A 1025 27.30 -4.85 12.98
C SER A 1025 28.82 -4.84 12.88
N VAL A 1026 29.41 -5.61 11.96
CA VAL A 1026 30.85 -5.61 11.70
C VAL A 1026 31.30 -4.26 11.13
N VAL A 1027 30.62 -3.75 10.09
CA VAL A 1027 30.96 -2.46 9.48
C VAL A 1027 30.86 -1.32 10.49
N TYR A 1028 29.74 -1.25 11.21
CA TYR A 1028 29.56 -0.25 12.26
C TYR A 1028 30.61 -0.39 13.36
N GLY A 1029 30.80 -1.63 13.84
CA GLY A 1029 31.64 -1.91 14.98
C GLY A 1029 33.11 -1.63 14.72
N VAL A 1030 33.67 -2.04 13.58
CA VAL A 1030 35.07 -1.78 13.22
C VAL A 1030 35.35 -0.28 13.14
N ILE A 1031 34.49 0.49 12.45
CA ILE A 1031 34.68 1.93 12.27
C ILE A 1031 34.60 2.66 13.61
N VAL A 1032 33.53 2.43 14.37
CA VAL A 1032 33.30 3.14 15.63
C VAL A 1032 34.31 2.75 16.70
N TYR A 1033 34.65 1.46 16.81
CA TYR A 1033 35.62 1.00 17.79
C TYR A 1033 37.00 1.60 17.55
N ALA A 1034 37.42 1.67 16.28
CA ALA A 1034 38.67 2.29 15.88
C ALA A 1034 38.72 3.79 16.16
N MET A 1035 37.67 4.53 15.79
CA MET A 1035 37.66 5.99 15.85
C MET A 1035 37.40 6.54 17.27
N ILE A 1036 36.56 5.85 18.06
CA ILE A 1036 36.37 6.22 19.48
C ILE A 1036 37.63 5.93 20.30
N GLY A 1037 38.48 4.99 19.85
CA GLY A 1037 39.73 4.64 20.52
C GLY A 1037 39.51 3.73 21.73
N PHE A 1038 38.65 2.72 21.60
CA PHE A 1038 38.58 1.67 22.63
C PHE A 1038 39.86 0.81 22.61
N GLU A 1039 40.11 0.11 23.72
CA GLU A 1039 41.32 -0.69 23.89
C GLU A 1039 41.34 -1.88 22.91
N TRP A 1040 42.36 -1.97 22.06
CA TRP A 1040 42.49 -3.03 21.06
C TRP A 1040 42.98 -4.35 21.67
N THR A 1041 42.08 -5.07 22.32
CA THR A 1041 42.27 -6.49 22.65
C THR A 1041 41.22 -7.33 21.91
N ALA A 1042 41.62 -8.54 21.47
CA ALA A 1042 40.70 -9.43 20.75
C ALA A 1042 39.44 -9.72 21.58
N ALA A 1043 39.59 -9.95 22.88
CA ALA A 1043 38.47 -10.21 23.78
C ALA A 1043 37.49 -9.03 23.84
N LYS A 1044 37.95 -7.80 24.13
CA LYS A 1044 37.07 -6.62 24.24
C LYS A 1044 36.37 -6.28 22.93
N PHE A 1045 37.07 -6.44 21.80
CA PHE A 1045 36.49 -6.21 20.48
C PHE A 1045 35.39 -7.22 20.14
N PHE A 1046 35.64 -8.53 20.33
CA PHE A 1046 34.62 -9.55 20.04
C PHE A 1046 33.43 -9.46 21.00
N TRP A 1047 33.63 -9.08 22.27
CA TRP A 1047 32.54 -8.78 23.19
C TRP A 1047 31.68 -7.61 22.70
N TYR A 1048 32.32 -6.51 22.30
CA TYR A 1048 31.62 -5.36 21.74
C TYR A 1048 30.81 -5.75 20.48
N LEU A 1049 31.44 -6.48 19.55
CA LEU A 1049 30.79 -6.93 18.32
C LEU A 1049 29.61 -7.86 18.60
N PHE A 1050 29.76 -8.82 19.53
CA PHE A 1050 28.72 -9.76 19.92
C PHE A 1050 27.50 -9.04 20.52
N VAL A 1051 27.73 -8.13 21.47
CA VAL A 1051 26.65 -7.37 22.11
C VAL A 1051 25.95 -6.46 21.10
N MET A 1052 26.69 -5.79 20.22
CA MET A 1052 26.11 -4.97 19.15
C MET A 1052 25.30 -5.81 18.15
N PHE A 1053 25.82 -6.97 17.73
CA PHE A 1053 25.11 -7.88 16.83
C PHE A 1053 23.78 -8.36 17.40
N CYS A 1054 23.79 -8.88 18.64
CA CYS A 1054 22.56 -9.32 19.31
C CYS A 1054 21.57 -8.15 19.49
N THR A 1055 22.10 -6.95 19.74
CA THR A 1055 21.30 -5.75 19.90
C THR A 1055 20.55 -5.38 18.64
N LEU A 1056 21.25 -5.26 17.52
CA LEU A 1056 20.62 -4.93 16.25
C LEU A 1056 19.65 -6.03 15.82
N LEU A 1057 19.95 -7.29 16.11
CA LEU A 1057 19.09 -8.43 15.80
C LEU A 1057 17.77 -8.39 16.57
N TYR A 1058 17.78 -8.16 17.89
CA TYR A 1058 16.53 -8.09 18.66
C TYR A 1058 15.69 -6.88 18.24
N PHE A 1059 16.31 -5.75 17.90
CA PHE A 1059 15.56 -4.58 17.41
C PHE A 1059 14.88 -4.87 16.07
N THR A 1060 15.58 -5.52 15.14
CA THR A 1060 14.98 -5.96 13.87
C THR A 1060 13.81 -6.91 14.11
N TYR A 1061 13.97 -7.93 14.96
CA TYR A 1061 12.88 -8.87 15.26
C TYR A 1061 11.73 -8.24 16.02
N TYR A 1062 11.99 -7.24 16.87
CA TYR A 1062 10.95 -6.45 17.50
C TYR A 1062 10.12 -5.67 16.46
N GLY A 1063 10.76 -5.09 15.45
CA GLY A 1063 10.08 -4.45 14.32
C GLY A 1063 9.18 -5.41 13.55
N MET A 1064 9.68 -6.62 13.26
CA MET A 1064 8.91 -7.68 12.61
C MET A 1064 7.72 -8.13 13.47
N MET A 1065 7.95 -8.39 14.76
CA MET A 1065 6.93 -8.76 15.74
C MET A 1065 5.83 -7.71 15.82
N SER A 1066 6.20 -6.42 15.84
CA SER A 1066 5.26 -5.30 15.91
C SER A 1066 4.27 -5.32 14.74
N VAL A 1067 4.73 -5.62 13.52
CA VAL A 1067 3.85 -5.75 12.33
C VAL A 1067 3.00 -7.02 12.37
N ALA A 1068 3.50 -8.11 12.96
CA ALA A 1068 2.74 -9.35 13.06
C ALA A 1068 1.59 -9.27 14.05
N ILE A 1069 1.71 -8.46 15.12
CA ILE A 1069 0.67 -8.32 16.15
C ILE A 1069 -0.32 -7.17 15.89
N THR A 1070 -0.04 -6.28 14.93
CA THR A 1070 -0.91 -5.15 14.60
C THR A 1070 -1.53 -5.28 13.21
N PRO A 1071 -2.71 -4.68 12.99
CA PRO A 1071 -3.37 -4.73 11.68
C PRO A 1071 -2.64 -3.89 10.62
N ASN A 1072 -2.03 -2.76 11.00
CA ASN A 1072 -1.38 -1.84 10.07
C ASN A 1072 0.03 -1.40 10.54
N GLU A 1073 0.80 -0.89 9.60
CA GLU A 1073 2.14 -0.35 9.83
C GLU A 1073 2.10 0.87 10.78
N SER A 1074 1.12 1.77 10.62
CA SER A 1074 1.04 2.97 11.44
C SER A 1074 0.84 2.67 12.93
N ILE A 1075 0.00 1.69 13.29
CA ILE A 1075 -0.18 1.24 14.68
C ILE A 1075 1.08 0.49 15.13
N ALA A 1076 1.71 -0.33 14.28
CA ALA A 1076 3.01 -0.95 14.61
C ALA A 1076 4.06 0.08 14.99
N SER A 1077 4.17 1.18 14.24
CA SER A 1077 5.12 2.25 14.54
C SER A 1077 4.80 2.98 15.85
N ILE A 1078 3.50 3.23 16.14
CA ILE A 1078 3.08 3.89 17.40
C ILE A 1078 3.34 2.99 18.61
N VAL A 1079 2.97 1.71 18.54
CA VAL A 1079 3.26 0.71 19.59
C VAL A 1079 4.77 0.54 19.75
N GLY A 1080 5.52 0.50 18.64
CA GLY A 1080 6.97 0.52 18.64
C GLY A 1080 7.55 1.69 19.44
N ALA A 1081 7.10 2.91 19.15
CA ALA A 1081 7.56 4.14 19.81
C ALA A 1081 7.33 4.14 21.33
N PHE A 1082 6.25 3.51 21.82
CA PHE A 1082 6.00 3.36 23.25
C PHE A 1082 7.12 2.57 23.94
N PHE A 1083 7.42 1.38 23.41
CA PHE A 1083 8.47 0.54 23.99
C PHE A 1083 9.87 1.13 23.80
N TYR A 1084 10.13 1.86 22.72
CA TYR A 1084 11.39 2.60 22.58
C TYR A 1084 11.55 3.63 23.70
N GLY A 1085 10.48 4.38 24.02
CA GLY A 1085 10.47 5.33 25.13
C GLY A 1085 10.67 4.65 26.49
N ALA A 1086 10.00 3.52 26.71
CA ALA A 1086 10.15 2.74 27.95
C ALA A 1086 11.56 2.14 28.08
N TRP A 1087 12.11 1.51 27.03
CA TRP A 1087 13.46 0.97 27.06
C TRP A 1087 14.52 2.05 27.22
N ASN A 1088 14.29 3.23 26.64
CA ASN A 1088 15.15 4.38 26.85
C ASN A 1088 15.19 4.80 28.33
N LEU A 1089 14.01 4.97 28.95
CA LEU A 1089 13.90 5.37 30.35
C LEU A 1089 14.61 4.41 31.32
N PHE A 1090 14.45 3.11 31.08
CA PHE A 1090 14.99 2.04 31.93
C PHE A 1090 16.31 1.45 31.42
N SER A 1091 16.98 2.13 30.49
CA SER A 1091 18.27 1.70 29.93
C SER A 1091 19.41 1.68 30.95
N GLY A 1092 19.28 2.41 32.07
CA GLY A 1092 20.32 2.57 33.08
C GLY A 1092 21.24 3.78 32.87
N PHE A 1093 21.12 4.49 31.74
CA PHE A 1093 21.87 5.73 31.49
C PHE A 1093 21.19 6.98 32.07
N ILE A 1094 19.87 7.11 31.88
CA ILE A 1094 19.09 8.28 32.35
C ILE A 1094 18.96 8.27 33.88
N ILE A 1095 18.63 7.11 34.43
CA ILE A 1095 18.61 6.85 35.86
C ILE A 1095 19.30 5.50 36.11
N PRO A 1096 20.34 5.46 36.95
CA PRO A 1096 21.06 4.22 37.21
C PRO A 1096 20.23 3.30 38.12
N ARG A 1097 20.44 1.99 37.98
CA ARG A 1097 19.66 0.96 38.69
C ARG A 1097 19.61 1.15 40.21
N PRO A 1098 20.70 1.49 40.93
CA PRO A 1098 20.65 1.67 42.39
C PRO A 1098 19.70 2.80 42.84
N SER A 1099 19.62 3.87 42.04
CA SER A 1099 18.74 5.03 42.29
C SER A 1099 17.28 4.80 41.88
N MET A 1100 16.97 3.71 41.16
CA MET A 1100 15.58 3.39 40.84
C MET A 1100 14.83 2.95 42.10
N PRO A 1101 13.59 3.45 42.33
CA PRO A 1101 12.73 2.98 43.40
C PRO A 1101 12.47 1.47 43.33
N VAL A 1102 12.32 0.83 44.48
CA VAL A 1102 12.24 -0.63 44.60
C VAL A 1102 11.14 -1.25 43.72
N TRP A 1103 9.99 -0.58 43.60
CA TRP A 1103 8.85 -1.05 42.78
C TRP A 1103 9.11 -1.04 41.27
N TRP A 1104 10.13 -0.34 40.78
CA TRP A 1104 10.49 -0.26 39.35
C TRP A 1104 11.78 -1.02 38.98
N ARG A 1105 12.56 -1.48 39.97
CA ARG A 1105 13.82 -2.21 39.73
C ARG A 1105 13.66 -3.49 38.92
N TRP A 1106 12.49 -4.14 38.95
CA TRP A 1106 12.23 -5.35 38.14
C TRP A 1106 12.25 -5.06 36.64
N TYR A 1107 11.75 -3.89 36.21
CA TYR A 1107 11.62 -3.56 34.80
C TYR A 1107 12.98 -3.27 34.16
N PHE A 1108 13.97 -2.80 34.95
CA PHE A 1108 15.36 -2.74 34.49
C PHE A 1108 15.79 -4.12 33.94
N TRP A 1109 15.57 -5.20 34.67
CA TRP A 1109 15.91 -6.56 34.21
C TRP A 1109 15.03 -7.07 33.06
N ALA A 1110 13.81 -6.55 32.90
CA ALA A 1110 12.94 -6.85 31.77
C ALA A 1110 13.26 -5.99 30.51
N CYS A 1111 14.12 -4.97 30.63
CA CYS A 1111 14.45 -4.05 29.55
C CYS A 1111 15.62 -4.60 28.72
N PRO A 1112 15.47 -4.88 27.41
CA PRO A 1112 16.55 -5.39 26.56
C PRO A 1112 17.75 -4.44 26.48
N VAL A 1113 17.49 -3.13 26.34
CA VAL A 1113 18.54 -2.10 26.20
C VAL A 1113 19.41 -2.00 27.45
N SER A 1114 18.85 -2.29 28.64
CA SER A 1114 19.63 -2.29 29.88
C SER A 1114 20.75 -3.34 29.87
N TRP A 1115 20.47 -4.54 29.34
CA TRP A 1115 21.42 -5.62 29.20
C TRP A 1115 22.49 -5.29 28.17
N THR A 1116 22.10 -4.65 27.07
CA THR A 1116 23.05 -4.15 26.07
C THR A 1116 24.03 -3.15 26.69
N LEU A 1117 23.55 -2.13 27.41
CA LEU A 1117 24.44 -1.13 28.01
C LEU A 1117 25.28 -1.70 29.13
N TYR A 1118 24.74 -2.59 29.95
CA TYR A 1118 25.52 -3.34 30.93
C TYR A 1118 26.66 -4.06 30.22
N GLY A 1119 26.36 -4.86 29.18
CA GLY A 1119 27.36 -5.64 28.45
C GLY A 1119 28.45 -4.78 27.83
N LEU A 1120 28.07 -3.72 27.13
CA LEU A 1120 29.02 -2.79 26.50
C LEU A 1120 29.92 -2.11 27.55
N VAL A 1121 29.36 -1.54 28.61
CA VAL A 1121 30.15 -0.82 29.61
C VAL A 1121 31.04 -1.76 30.43
N ALA A 1122 30.48 -2.88 30.92
CA ALA A 1122 31.22 -3.83 31.76
C ALA A 1122 32.33 -4.55 31.00
N SER A 1123 32.18 -4.78 29.69
CA SER A 1123 33.23 -5.39 28.83
C SER A 1123 34.37 -4.43 28.50
N GLN A 1124 34.09 -3.13 28.33
CA GLN A 1124 35.12 -2.17 27.95
C GLN A 1124 35.89 -1.61 29.16
N PHE A 1125 35.19 -1.36 30.27
CA PHE A 1125 35.73 -0.62 31.42
C PHE A 1125 35.69 -1.37 32.75
N GLY A 1126 35.02 -2.52 32.83
CA GLY A 1126 34.79 -3.24 34.09
C GLY A 1126 36.03 -3.92 34.68
N ASP A 1127 37.10 -4.05 33.91
CA ASP A 1127 38.38 -4.67 34.28
C ASP A 1127 39.48 -3.65 34.66
N ILE A 1128 39.16 -2.35 34.68
CA ILE A 1128 40.12 -1.28 34.98
C ILE A 1128 40.23 -1.04 36.50
N GLU A 1129 41.31 -1.56 37.10
CA GLU A 1129 41.56 -1.50 38.56
C GLU A 1129 42.69 -0.52 38.98
N GLY A 1130 43.45 0.03 38.02
CA GLY A 1130 44.78 0.62 38.25
C GLY A 1130 44.86 2.00 38.93
N GLU A 1131 44.19 3.03 38.43
CA GLU A 1131 44.30 4.42 38.94
C GLU A 1131 42.94 4.97 39.44
N ASN A 1132 42.99 5.74 40.55
CA ASN A 1132 41.83 6.47 41.06
C ASN A 1132 41.47 7.63 40.14
N MET A 1133 40.17 7.88 39.93
CA MET A 1133 39.73 9.00 39.10
C MET A 1133 40.13 10.35 39.73
N VAL A 1134 40.54 11.29 38.90
CA VAL A 1134 40.92 12.64 39.30
C VAL A 1134 39.72 13.34 39.95
N GLY A 1135 39.87 13.72 41.22
CA GLY A 1135 38.81 14.34 42.03
C GLY A 1135 37.92 13.36 42.80
N SER A 1136 38.24 12.05 42.84
CA SER A 1136 37.56 11.07 43.69
C SER A 1136 38.51 10.01 44.26
N ASN A 1137 38.15 9.38 45.38
CA ASN A 1137 38.92 8.29 45.98
C ASN A 1137 38.55 6.89 45.45
N GLN A 1138 37.89 6.80 44.28
CA GLN A 1138 37.38 5.53 43.71
C GLN A 1138 38.08 5.17 42.40
N THR A 1139 38.27 3.87 42.16
CA THR A 1139 38.71 3.33 40.86
C THR A 1139 37.55 3.28 39.86
N VAL A 1140 37.85 3.07 38.57
CA VAL A 1140 36.84 2.91 37.50
C VAL A 1140 35.88 1.76 37.80
N LYS A 1141 36.42 0.58 38.17
CA LYS A 1141 35.63 -0.57 38.56
C LYS A 1141 34.70 -0.28 39.75
N GLN A 1142 35.22 0.34 40.82
CA GLN A 1142 34.40 0.69 42.00
C GLN A 1142 33.28 1.66 41.66
N PHE A 1143 33.53 2.67 40.83
CA PHE A 1143 32.49 3.60 40.39
C PHE A 1143 31.40 2.92 39.55
N LEU A 1144 31.76 2.01 38.65
CA LEU A 1144 30.78 1.26 37.86
C LEU A 1144 29.89 0.36 38.74
N GLU A 1145 30.47 -0.24 39.78
CA GLU A 1145 29.73 -1.06 40.75
C GLU A 1145 28.84 -0.22 41.67
N ASP A 1146 29.34 0.90 42.21
CA ASP A 1146 28.62 1.73 43.18
C ASP A 1146 27.52 2.58 42.51
N TYR A 1147 27.84 3.22 41.39
CA TYR A 1147 26.92 4.14 40.71
C TYR A 1147 25.94 3.40 39.79
N PHE A 1148 26.44 2.54 38.88
CA PHE A 1148 25.59 1.84 37.90
C PHE A 1148 25.13 0.46 38.37
N GLY A 1149 25.85 -0.16 39.31
CA GLY A 1149 25.59 -1.56 39.70
C GLY A 1149 26.14 -2.58 38.72
N PHE A 1150 27.11 -2.21 37.88
CA PHE A 1150 27.70 -3.07 36.85
C PHE A 1150 28.93 -3.80 37.39
N LYS A 1151 28.83 -5.13 37.45
CA LYS A 1151 29.88 -6.06 37.84
C LYS A 1151 30.44 -6.80 36.63
N HIS A 1152 31.76 -6.84 36.49
CA HIS A 1152 32.44 -7.52 35.39
C HIS A 1152 32.19 -9.04 35.38
N ASP A 1153 32.18 -9.68 36.56
CA ASP A 1153 31.94 -11.13 36.70
C ASP A 1153 30.56 -11.59 36.20
N PHE A 1154 29.63 -10.64 36.01
CA PHE A 1154 28.26 -10.92 35.54
C PHE A 1154 28.14 -10.94 34.00
N LEU A 1155 29.23 -10.69 33.27
CA LEU A 1155 29.24 -10.62 31.80
C LEU A 1155 28.68 -11.88 31.12
N GLY A 1156 28.96 -13.07 31.65
CA GLY A 1156 28.43 -14.32 31.09
C GLY A 1156 26.89 -14.42 31.13
N VAL A 1157 26.28 -13.92 32.21
CA VAL A 1157 24.81 -13.86 32.36
C VAL A 1157 24.23 -12.81 31.42
N VAL A 1158 24.88 -11.65 31.32
CA VAL A 1158 24.47 -10.58 30.40
C VAL A 1158 24.48 -11.09 28.96
N ALA A 1159 25.51 -11.85 28.57
CA ALA A 1159 25.62 -12.46 27.24
C ALA A 1159 24.43 -13.39 26.94
N ALA A 1160 24.11 -14.30 27.87
CA ALA A 1160 22.96 -15.20 27.74
C ALA A 1160 21.65 -14.41 27.58
N MET A 1161 21.42 -13.40 28.42
CA MET A 1161 20.21 -12.57 28.37
C MET A 1161 20.11 -11.76 27.07
N THR A 1162 21.22 -11.26 26.52
CA THR A 1162 21.21 -10.55 25.22
C THR A 1162 20.82 -11.45 24.04
N VAL A 1163 21.01 -12.78 24.15
CA VAL A 1163 20.58 -13.76 23.13
C VAL A 1163 19.11 -14.17 23.31
N VAL A 1164 18.60 -14.18 24.54
CA VAL A 1164 17.19 -14.53 24.83
C VAL A 1164 16.23 -13.56 24.14
N TRP A 1165 16.54 -12.26 24.09
CA TRP A 1165 15.66 -11.25 23.48
C TRP A 1165 15.39 -11.44 21.98
N PRO A 1166 16.42 -11.62 21.11
CA PRO A 1166 16.18 -11.99 19.72
C PRO A 1166 15.33 -13.26 19.59
N VAL A 1167 15.63 -14.32 20.35
CA VAL A 1167 14.89 -15.58 20.27
C VAL A 1167 13.42 -15.39 20.67
N LEU A 1168 13.16 -14.62 21.73
CA LEU A 1168 11.81 -14.32 22.20
C LEU A 1168 11.00 -13.53 21.17
N PHE A 1169 11.55 -12.45 20.62
CA PHE A 1169 10.83 -11.65 19.62
C PHE A 1169 10.63 -12.40 18.30
N GLY A 1170 11.61 -13.20 17.88
CA GLY A 1170 11.47 -14.10 16.72
C GLY A 1170 10.39 -15.17 16.93
N PHE A 1171 10.30 -15.74 18.13
CA PHE A 1171 9.25 -16.70 18.48
C PHE A 1171 7.86 -16.07 18.51
N ILE A 1172 7.70 -14.89 19.13
CA ILE A 1172 6.43 -14.17 19.16
C ILE A 1172 6.01 -13.78 17.74
N PHE A 1173 6.95 -13.34 16.89
CA PHE A 1173 6.68 -13.08 15.47
C PHE A 1173 6.12 -14.32 14.75
N ALA A 1174 6.77 -15.49 14.91
CA ALA A 1174 6.31 -16.73 14.30
C ALA A 1174 4.93 -17.17 14.81
N LEU A 1175 4.67 -17.03 16.11
CA LEU A 1175 3.37 -17.34 16.71
C LEU A 1175 2.28 -16.37 16.23
N ALA A 1176 2.56 -15.07 16.23
CA ALA A 1176 1.62 -14.04 15.81
C ALA A 1176 1.20 -14.19 14.34
N ILE A 1177 2.14 -14.45 13.43
CA ILE A 1177 1.85 -14.73 12.01
C ILE A 1177 1.02 -16.01 11.84
N LYS A 1178 1.18 -16.99 12.73
CA LYS A 1178 0.39 -18.21 12.71
C LYS A 1178 -1.05 -17.96 13.19
N THR A 1179 -1.23 -17.21 14.27
CA THR A 1179 -2.51 -17.07 14.98
C THR A 1179 -3.36 -15.91 14.48
N PHE A 1180 -2.78 -14.76 14.19
CA PHE A 1180 -3.52 -13.58 13.76
C PHE A 1180 -3.69 -13.57 12.24
N ASN A 1181 -4.93 -13.40 11.81
CA ASN A 1181 -5.26 -13.11 10.42
C ASN A 1181 -6.07 -11.82 10.37
N PHE A 1182 -5.45 -10.75 9.88
CA PHE A 1182 -6.10 -9.44 9.74
C PHE A 1182 -6.90 -9.31 8.44
N GLN A 1183 -6.79 -10.26 7.51
CA GLN A 1183 -7.70 -10.36 6.36
C GLN A 1183 -8.98 -11.10 6.80
N LYS A 1184 -9.96 -10.37 7.37
CA LYS A 1184 -11.33 -10.89 7.51
C LYS A 1184 -12.00 -10.83 6.13
N ARG A 1185 -12.27 -12.00 5.51
CA ARG A 1185 -12.95 -12.15 4.21
C ARG A 1185 -14.36 -12.70 4.37
#